data_AF-A0A7K2X570-F1
#
_entry.id   AF-A0A7K2X570-F1
#
_cell.length_a   1.000
_cell.length_b   1.000
_cell.length_c   1.000
_cell.angle_alpha   90.00
_cell.angle_beta   90.00
_cell.angle_gamma   90.00
#
_symmetry.space_group_name_H-M   'P 1'
#
loop_
_entity.id
_entity.type
_entity.pdbx_description
1 polymer ?
#
loop_
_entity_poly.entity_id
_entity_poly.type
_entity_poly.pdbx_seq_one_letter_code
_entity_poly.pdbx_strand_id
1 'polypeptide(L)'
;MSRRHRRDRRKKRLLYGAAAAVAATATIGGLAVASPGLRGGASGGGTSGGASLQEQFASAAREFDVPQSVLMAVSYQQTRWESHDGEPSTTGAYNVMGLTKVEPGDVAREVTDEQIDHFDGSGRPEIAKKFDREQVRRILEKALVDTDDPRLHTLDEAAELIGSSTEAVRNDTGASIRAGAALLADYQKQAGAELSGEPGDWYPAVARYSQSPEKKGADLFAKRVFESIREGERAVTLDGEPVALPADPSAEPVKPANVPLAASFASTATVPTPECPAGLNCVFVPVRTDPAGSRNYTPGDRPNQGTDIRQIVIHDTEGPYQGALDVLTDPKGLGSAHYLIRAQDGQVTQMLENKHLAWHAGNWTHNMHSIGVEHEGFAIKEGSWYTEPQYRSSAELVKFLAQKYGVPIDREHIIGHDEVALQTDAGVKDLHWDAGPYWDWNYYMSLLGAPQGDKGAGGLLRAGQVVRVVPPFTTANQPELAYEDEATKKIVNASPRPSNFVYLHTEPSAASATLVDPYFSSLWTLGSNYGNKVRAGGQYVVAETRGDWTAIWYAGKKAWFQNPGGQYTVPVPGATTVKVAPGLSAAAVYGRSFPETAAYTAAGLKPPADDGASLTRFAFAPGQAYVKAGPAVRGDEWFGSAQKNVVGSTLYVPIRFHHKIVWVKQSEVTEAPGAAPVAADDRYNLLARDTSGVLWQHQGSGNASAPFLARYRISAGWNTYDTVTPMTALRADGTGDVFARDTTGVTWYFPGSGNPSAPFRPRVRVSAGWQIYDRMVGVRDISGDGRADLLAREKSGVLWLFKGTGDPVTPFAARVKVSAGWTLYDELVGTGDLTGDGKPDVMARDTTGGMWIFKGTGTSALFQPRLKISNGWQAYRGLIGPGDLNLDGRADFVAREASGALWTFPGTGTSTLFSPRVKVGGGWEVYDLVL
;
A
#
# COMPACT_ATOMS: atom_id res chain seq x y z
N MET A 1 54.20 27.95 -5.99
CA MET A 1 55.58 27.76 -5.45
C MET A 1 55.54 26.87 -4.20
N SER A 2 56.65 26.63 -3.51
CA SER A 2 56.88 25.40 -2.74
C SER A 2 56.71 25.47 -1.21
N ARG A 3 56.15 24.38 -0.65
CA ARG A 3 56.62 23.64 0.55
C ARG A 3 56.69 24.32 1.96
N ARG A 4 56.11 23.56 2.92
CA ARG A 4 56.66 23.11 4.24
C ARG A 4 56.44 23.93 5.55
N HIS A 5 55.73 23.24 6.45
CA HIS A 5 56.09 22.89 7.85
C HIS A 5 55.97 23.86 9.06
N ARG A 6 54.97 23.54 9.90
CA ARG A 6 55.08 22.85 11.23
C ARG A 6 55.48 23.66 12.50
N ARG A 7 54.97 23.16 13.66
CA ARG A 7 55.29 23.42 15.10
C ARG A 7 54.48 24.52 15.81
N ASP A 8 53.69 24.19 16.85
CA ASP A 8 54.01 23.93 18.30
C ASP A 8 54.16 25.25 19.12
N ARG A 9 53.72 25.43 20.38
CA ARG A 9 52.92 24.61 21.33
C ARG A 9 52.46 25.43 22.57
N ARG A 10 51.22 25.23 23.06
CA ARG A 10 50.69 25.36 24.45
C ARG A 10 51.29 26.37 25.47
N LYS A 11 50.42 27.19 26.11
CA LYS A 11 50.35 27.37 27.60
C LYS A 11 48.96 27.83 28.11
N LYS A 12 48.79 28.32 29.36
CA LYS A 12 47.55 28.12 30.17
C LYS A 12 47.37 29.11 31.36
N ARG A 13 46.11 29.34 31.80
CA ARG A 13 45.60 30.19 32.95
C ARG A 13 45.68 31.72 32.72
N LEU A 14 44.91 32.60 33.40
CA LEU A 14 43.81 32.45 34.39
C LEU A 14 42.43 32.77 33.73
N LEU A 15 41.20 32.71 34.31
CA LEU A 15 40.60 32.62 35.68
C LEU A 15 40.17 33.95 36.40
N TYR A 16 39.08 33.85 37.19
CA TYR A 16 38.21 34.87 37.83
C TYR A 16 37.22 35.61 36.89
N GLY A 17 35.92 35.74 37.20
CA GLY A 17 35.13 35.26 38.36
C GLY A 17 33.60 35.29 38.16
N ALA A 18 32.84 34.80 39.15
CA ALA A 18 31.37 34.60 39.23
C ALA A 18 30.47 35.70 38.60
N ALA A 19 29.28 35.40 38.07
CA ALA A 19 28.09 34.98 38.86
C ALA A 19 27.02 34.15 38.10
N ALA A 20 25.94 33.82 38.81
CA ALA A 20 24.96 32.76 38.54
C ALA A 20 23.98 32.97 37.37
N ALA A 21 23.55 31.84 36.77
CA ALA A 21 22.20 31.60 36.28
C ALA A 21 21.88 30.08 36.35
N VAL A 22 20.61 29.71 36.45
CA VAL A 22 20.17 28.30 36.42
C VAL A 22 20.00 27.85 34.97
N ALA A 23 20.53 26.68 34.62
CA ALA A 23 20.31 26.04 33.33
C ALA A 23 19.87 24.58 33.52
N ALA A 24 18.63 24.26 33.18
CA ALA A 24 18.14 22.90 33.13
C ALA A 24 18.55 22.26 31.79
N THR A 25 19.54 21.37 31.80
CA THR A 25 19.97 20.64 30.59
C THR A 25 18.96 19.55 30.24
N ALA A 26 17.95 19.88 29.44
CA ALA A 26 17.10 18.90 28.80
C ALA A 26 17.89 18.14 27.72
N THR A 27 18.45 16.98 28.08
CA THR A 27 19.08 16.08 27.11
C THR A 27 18.01 15.39 26.27
N ILE A 28 17.66 15.99 25.13
CA ILE A 28 16.78 15.37 24.13
C ILE A 28 17.51 14.18 23.52
N GLY A 29 17.26 12.99 24.06
CA GLY A 29 17.73 11.73 23.50
C GLY A 29 16.90 11.35 22.28
N GLY A 30 17.42 11.59 21.08
CA GLY A 30 16.77 11.23 19.83
C GLY A 30 16.48 9.73 19.75
N LEU A 31 15.19 9.37 19.79
CA LEU A 31 14.74 7.99 19.60
C LEU A 31 14.69 7.68 18.10
N ALA A 32 15.73 7.04 17.58
CA ALA A 32 15.69 6.47 16.23
C ALA A 32 14.62 5.35 16.16
N VAL A 33 13.65 5.50 15.25
CA VAL A 33 12.55 4.53 15.05
C VAL A 33 12.75 3.82 13.71
N ALA A 34 13.43 2.67 13.74
CA ALA A 34 13.56 1.80 12.57
C ALA A 34 12.22 1.09 12.27
N SER A 35 11.73 1.23 11.04
CA SER A 35 10.54 0.56 10.49
C SER A 35 10.99 -0.53 9.47
N PRO A 36 10.19 -1.09 8.51
CA PRO A 36 10.62 -2.34 7.83
C PRO A 36 10.24 -2.67 6.34
N GLY A 37 11.22 -2.91 5.44
CA GLY A 37 11.09 -3.44 4.03
C GLY A 37 10.94 -4.94 3.65
N LEU A 38 10.22 -5.25 2.56
CA LEU A 38 9.68 -6.60 2.28
C LEU A 38 10.51 -7.53 1.37
N ARG A 39 10.46 -8.83 1.71
CA ARG A 39 10.94 -10.03 0.98
C ARG A 39 12.46 -10.19 0.79
N GLY A 40 12.86 -11.46 0.75
CA GLY A 40 14.17 -11.91 0.28
C GLY A 40 13.98 -13.18 -0.54
N GLY A 41 14.41 -13.13 -1.81
CA GLY A 41 14.52 -14.29 -2.70
C GLY A 41 15.98 -14.77 -2.77
N ALA A 42 16.20 -16.03 -3.12
CA ALA A 42 17.54 -16.62 -3.13
C ALA A 42 18.28 -16.38 -4.47
N SER A 43 18.81 -15.17 -4.64
CA SER A 43 19.81 -14.83 -5.68
C SER A 43 20.97 -14.04 -5.06
N GLY A 44 22.20 -14.35 -5.47
CA GLY A 44 23.41 -13.80 -4.86
C GLY A 44 23.78 -12.41 -5.37
N GLY A 45 23.23 -11.37 -4.75
CA GLY A 45 23.71 -9.98 -4.86
C GLY A 45 24.31 -9.51 -3.54
N GLY A 46 25.51 -8.94 -3.56
CA GLY A 46 26.21 -8.49 -2.34
C GLY A 46 25.77 -7.10 -1.88
N THR A 47 25.03 -7.02 -0.78
CA THR A 47 24.68 -5.73 -0.15
C THR A 47 25.93 -5.05 0.43
N SER A 48 26.35 -3.94 -0.18
CA SER A 48 27.35 -3.04 0.38
C SER A 48 26.81 -2.31 1.62
N GLY A 49 27.69 -2.00 2.57
CA GLY A 49 27.33 -1.29 3.81
C GLY A 49 27.14 0.21 3.60
N GLY A 50 26.07 0.61 2.92
CA GLY A 50 25.63 2.00 2.86
C GLY A 50 25.03 2.51 4.17
N ALA A 51 24.88 3.83 4.31
CA ALA A 51 24.11 4.44 5.38
C ALA A 51 22.61 4.47 5.01
N SER A 52 21.73 4.35 6.00
CA SER A 52 20.27 4.40 5.78
C SER A 52 19.82 5.73 5.17
N LEU A 53 18.76 5.74 4.36
CA LEU A 53 18.07 6.92 3.83
C LEU A 53 17.75 7.93 4.96
N GLN A 54 17.31 7.45 6.12
CA GLN A 54 17.09 8.28 7.31
C GLN A 54 18.37 8.97 7.82
N GLU A 55 19.53 8.31 7.76
CA GLU A 55 20.84 8.89 8.09
C GLU A 55 21.37 9.82 7.00
N GLN A 56 21.08 9.54 5.71
CA GLN A 56 21.43 10.40 4.59
C GLN A 56 20.69 11.76 4.70
N PHE A 57 19.37 11.75 4.97
CA PHE A 57 18.61 12.94 5.32
C PHE A 57 19.20 13.69 6.52
N ALA A 58 19.51 12.97 7.60
CA ALA A 58 20.12 13.59 8.78
C ALA A 58 21.50 14.20 8.50
N SER A 59 22.25 13.66 7.53
CA SER A 59 23.57 14.16 7.16
C SER A 59 23.49 15.40 6.28
N ALA A 60 22.68 15.38 5.22
CA ALA A 60 22.49 16.53 4.34
C ALA A 60 21.87 17.74 5.07
N ALA A 61 20.90 17.50 5.96
CA ALA A 61 20.33 18.52 6.84
C ALA A 61 21.40 19.31 7.62
N ARG A 62 22.41 18.60 8.17
CA ARG A 62 23.56 19.19 8.88
C ARG A 62 24.66 19.76 7.99
N GLU A 63 24.64 19.48 6.68
CA GLU A 63 25.64 19.98 5.73
C GLU A 63 25.23 21.33 5.12
N PHE A 64 23.93 21.55 4.95
CA PHE A 64 23.38 22.75 4.31
C PHE A 64 22.54 23.63 5.27
N ASP A 65 22.63 23.36 6.58
CA ASP A 65 21.88 24.05 7.65
C ASP A 65 20.35 24.08 7.42
N VAL A 66 19.79 22.99 6.88
CA VAL A 66 18.34 22.79 6.66
C VAL A 66 17.77 21.93 7.78
N PRO A 67 16.63 22.26 8.41
CA PRO A 67 15.96 21.37 9.36
C PRO A 67 15.61 20.03 8.71
N GLN A 68 15.99 18.92 9.34
CA GLN A 68 15.74 17.57 8.79
C GLN A 68 14.25 17.33 8.52
N SER A 69 13.36 17.89 9.36
CA SER A 69 11.91 17.81 9.16
C SER A 69 11.45 18.49 7.87
N VAL A 70 11.97 19.68 7.54
CA VAL A 70 11.68 20.39 6.27
C VAL A 70 12.19 19.59 5.08
N LEU A 71 13.45 19.15 5.11
CA LEU A 71 14.06 18.39 4.01
C LEU A 71 13.31 17.08 3.74
N MET A 72 12.97 16.33 4.80
CA MET A 72 12.20 15.09 4.68
C MET A 72 10.76 15.34 4.23
N ALA A 73 10.09 16.39 4.70
CA ALA A 73 8.71 16.70 4.31
C ALA A 73 8.60 17.18 2.86
N VAL A 74 9.57 17.98 2.38
CA VAL A 74 9.66 18.38 0.95
C VAL A 74 9.86 17.15 0.07
N SER A 75 10.84 16.29 0.38
CA SER A 75 11.07 15.03 -0.33
C SER A 75 9.83 14.13 -0.34
N TYR A 76 9.15 13.99 0.80
CA TYR A 76 7.93 13.21 0.92
C TYR A 76 6.79 13.76 0.04
N GLN A 77 6.59 15.08 0.02
CA GLN A 77 5.55 15.73 -0.79
C GLN A 77 5.87 15.78 -2.30
N GLN A 78 7.10 15.45 -2.70
CA GLN A 78 7.47 15.27 -4.11
C GLN A 78 7.34 13.79 -4.54
N THR A 79 8.02 12.88 -3.84
CA THR A 79 8.20 11.48 -4.29
C THR A 79 7.91 10.43 -3.21
N ARG A 80 7.33 10.78 -2.04
CA ARG A 80 7.12 9.87 -0.90
C ARG A 80 8.42 9.22 -0.35
N TRP A 81 9.57 9.88 -0.55
CA TRP A 81 10.94 9.39 -0.31
C TRP A 81 11.47 8.35 -1.33
N GLU A 82 10.78 8.11 -2.43
CA GLU A 82 11.19 7.14 -3.45
C GLU A 82 12.31 7.70 -4.35
N SER A 83 13.37 6.91 -4.59
CA SER A 83 14.43 7.23 -5.56
C SER A 83 14.02 6.99 -7.01
N HIS A 84 12.99 6.15 -7.23
CA HIS A 84 12.57 5.62 -8.53
C HIS A 84 13.73 5.04 -9.37
N ASP A 85 14.78 4.50 -8.74
CA ASP A 85 15.98 3.95 -9.41
C ASP A 85 16.67 4.92 -10.40
N GLY A 86 16.50 6.23 -10.21
CA GLY A 86 17.02 7.27 -11.11
C GLY A 86 16.15 7.55 -12.35
N GLU A 87 14.86 7.20 -12.30
CA GLU A 87 13.94 7.28 -13.43
C GLU A 87 12.99 8.50 -13.37
N PRO A 88 12.64 9.12 -14.51
CA PRO A 88 11.82 10.33 -14.55
C PRO A 88 10.34 10.05 -14.28
N SER A 89 9.66 10.96 -13.59
CA SER A 89 8.19 11.05 -13.59
C SER A 89 7.66 11.38 -14.99
N THR A 90 6.33 11.38 -15.15
CA THR A 90 5.66 11.93 -16.35
C THR A 90 6.13 13.35 -16.72
N THR A 91 6.58 14.14 -15.74
CA THR A 91 7.08 15.53 -15.89
C THR A 91 8.61 15.67 -15.85
N GLY A 92 9.37 14.57 -15.93
CA GLY A 92 10.83 14.62 -15.86
C GLY A 92 11.39 14.98 -14.48
N ALA A 93 10.63 14.75 -13.40
CA ALA A 93 11.14 14.82 -12.04
C ALA A 93 11.85 13.51 -11.68
N TYR A 94 13.07 13.60 -11.18
CA TYR A 94 13.93 12.47 -10.81
C TYR A 94 14.15 12.40 -9.30
N ASN A 95 14.53 11.21 -8.85
CA ASN A 95 15.13 10.93 -7.55
C ASN A 95 14.27 11.31 -6.32
N VAL A 96 14.81 11.00 -5.14
CA VAL A 96 14.17 11.20 -3.83
C VAL A 96 13.81 12.65 -3.50
N MET A 97 14.34 13.64 -4.22
CA MET A 97 14.03 15.05 -4.05
C MET A 97 13.06 15.62 -5.12
N GLY A 98 12.70 14.83 -6.14
CA GLY A 98 11.81 15.27 -7.22
C GLY A 98 12.41 16.38 -8.08
N LEU A 99 13.72 16.31 -8.34
CA LEU A 99 14.47 17.32 -9.07
C LEU A 99 14.28 17.15 -10.59
N THR A 100 13.91 18.22 -11.28
CA THR A 100 13.48 18.18 -12.69
C THR A 100 14.62 18.30 -13.70
N LYS A 101 14.54 17.51 -14.78
CA LYS A 101 15.30 17.68 -16.03
C LYS A 101 14.44 17.24 -17.22
N VAL A 102 14.16 18.14 -18.17
CA VAL A 102 13.45 17.81 -19.41
C VAL A 102 14.22 18.34 -20.61
N GLU A 103 14.75 17.44 -21.43
CA GLU A 103 15.43 17.79 -22.67
C GLU A 103 14.46 17.73 -23.87
N PRO A 104 14.74 18.42 -24.99
CA PRO A 104 13.88 18.39 -26.20
C PRO A 104 13.62 17.01 -26.81
N GLY A 105 14.30 15.95 -26.35
CA GLY A 105 14.07 14.56 -26.75
C GLY A 105 13.12 13.76 -25.87
N ASP A 106 12.87 14.19 -24.62
CA ASP A 106 12.03 13.47 -23.65
C ASP A 106 10.52 13.66 -23.92
N VAL A 107 10.20 14.76 -24.60
CA VAL A 107 8.87 15.16 -25.05
C VAL A 107 8.53 14.42 -26.35
N ALA A 108 7.43 13.67 -26.34
CA ALA A 108 6.94 12.95 -27.53
C ALA A 108 6.62 13.93 -28.67
N ARG A 109 7.14 13.66 -29.87
CA ARG A 109 6.98 14.50 -31.08
C ARG A 109 6.07 13.90 -32.14
N GLU A 110 5.75 12.61 -32.01
CA GLU A 110 4.81 11.88 -32.85
C GLU A 110 3.68 11.35 -31.94
N VAL A 111 2.45 11.30 -32.46
CA VAL A 111 1.25 10.95 -31.68
C VAL A 111 0.67 9.64 -32.20
N THR A 112 0.58 8.65 -31.30
CA THR A 112 0.13 7.30 -31.64
C THR A 112 -1.37 7.22 -31.84
N ASP A 113 -1.84 6.18 -32.55
CA ASP A 113 -3.27 5.95 -32.69
C ASP A 113 -3.94 5.53 -31.37
N GLU A 114 -3.18 4.98 -30.41
CA GLU A 114 -3.65 4.65 -29.06
C GLU A 114 -3.90 5.92 -28.21
N GLN A 115 -2.99 6.89 -28.25
CA GLN A 115 -3.19 8.23 -27.66
C GLN A 115 -4.39 8.98 -28.27
N ILE A 116 -4.67 8.78 -29.56
CA ILE A 116 -5.86 9.34 -30.20
C ILE A 116 -7.13 8.60 -29.76
N ASP A 117 -7.08 7.28 -29.67
CA ASP A 117 -8.22 6.45 -29.31
C ASP A 117 -8.61 6.59 -27.83
N HIS A 118 -7.67 6.83 -26.91
CA HIS A 118 -7.93 7.11 -25.50
C HIS A 118 -9.02 8.18 -25.29
N PHE A 119 -9.06 9.20 -26.15
CA PHE A 119 -10.08 10.26 -26.06
C PHE A 119 -11.47 9.85 -26.62
N ASP A 120 -11.70 8.68 -27.24
CA ASP A 120 -13.02 8.19 -27.73
C ASP A 120 -13.90 7.63 -26.62
N GLY A 121 -14.34 8.54 -25.74
CA GLY A 121 -15.14 8.18 -24.59
C GLY A 121 -16.66 8.15 -24.81
N SER A 122 -17.19 8.39 -26.02
CA SER A 122 -18.65 8.58 -26.22
C SER A 122 -19.48 7.29 -26.11
N GLY A 123 -18.96 6.19 -26.63
CA GLY A 123 -19.62 4.88 -26.66
C GLY A 123 -20.89 4.79 -27.55
N ARG A 124 -21.18 5.78 -28.41
CA ARG A 124 -22.42 5.80 -29.21
C ARG A 124 -22.16 5.94 -30.70
N PRO A 125 -22.49 4.93 -31.54
CA PRO A 125 -22.32 5.01 -32.99
C PRO A 125 -23.12 6.13 -33.69
N GLU A 126 -24.12 6.72 -33.05
CA GLU A 126 -24.84 7.91 -33.52
C GLU A 126 -24.20 9.24 -33.09
N ILE A 127 -23.33 9.22 -32.08
CA ILE A 127 -22.54 10.38 -31.61
C ILE A 127 -21.18 10.42 -32.31
N ALA A 128 -20.43 9.32 -32.28
CA ALA A 128 -19.05 9.21 -32.79
C ALA A 128 -18.88 9.50 -34.29
N LYS A 129 -19.96 9.55 -35.07
CA LYS A 129 -19.99 9.81 -36.54
C LYS A 129 -19.47 11.17 -37.00
N LYS A 130 -18.96 12.02 -36.11
CA LYS A 130 -18.42 13.36 -36.41
C LYS A 130 -16.90 13.51 -36.22
N PHE A 131 -16.21 12.43 -35.88
CA PHE A 131 -14.79 12.41 -35.55
C PHE A 131 -13.85 12.77 -36.73
N ASP A 132 -12.83 13.60 -36.47
CA ASP A 132 -11.64 13.80 -37.31
C ASP A 132 -10.36 13.40 -36.53
N ARG A 133 -9.82 12.19 -36.79
CA ARG A 133 -8.53 11.70 -36.24
C ARG A 133 -7.41 12.71 -36.45
N GLU A 134 -7.36 13.28 -37.66
CA GLU A 134 -6.29 14.17 -38.08
C GLU A 134 -6.42 15.54 -37.41
N GLN A 135 -7.61 15.96 -36.96
CA GLN A 135 -7.73 17.14 -36.10
C GLN A 135 -7.14 16.89 -34.71
N VAL A 136 -7.45 15.74 -34.08
CA VAL A 136 -6.90 15.39 -32.76
C VAL A 136 -5.38 15.24 -32.81
N ARG A 137 -4.85 14.51 -33.80
CA ARG A 137 -3.40 14.40 -34.06
C ARG A 137 -2.74 15.77 -34.19
N ARG A 138 -3.25 16.65 -35.06
CA ARG A 138 -2.76 18.04 -35.25
C ARG A 138 -2.90 18.98 -34.05
N ILE A 139 -3.59 18.57 -32.98
CA ILE A 139 -3.67 19.30 -31.71
C ILE A 139 -2.60 18.78 -30.76
N LEU A 140 -2.54 17.46 -30.57
CA LEU A 140 -1.54 16.81 -29.70
C LEU A 140 -0.10 17.07 -30.19
N GLU A 141 0.16 16.99 -31.50
CA GLU A 141 1.46 17.35 -32.13
C GLU A 141 1.85 18.83 -31.95
N LYS A 142 0.94 19.69 -31.50
CA LYS A 142 1.19 21.13 -31.25
C LYS A 142 1.23 21.49 -29.77
N ALA A 143 1.09 20.51 -28.87
CA ALA A 143 1.21 20.72 -27.43
C ALA A 143 2.70 20.95 -27.06
N LEU A 144 3.19 22.16 -27.33
CA LEU A 144 4.57 22.55 -27.05
C LEU A 144 4.82 22.60 -25.54
N VAL A 145 5.68 21.70 -25.07
CA VAL A 145 6.40 21.88 -23.80
C VAL A 145 7.56 22.83 -24.07
N ASP A 146 7.64 23.93 -23.33
CA ASP A 146 8.80 24.82 -23.35
C ASP A 146 9.93 24.18 -22.52
N THR A 147 10.77 23.39 -23.19
CA THR A 147 11.90 22.69 -22.55
C THR A 147 13.04 23.61 -22.13
N ASP A 148 12.97 24.91 -22.43
CA ASP A 148 13.97 25.89 -21.97
C ASP A 148 13.53 26.59 -20.66
N ASP A 149 12.34 26.30 -20.12
CA ASP A 149 11.86 26.82 -18.83
C ASP A 149 12.77 26.33 -17.67
N PRO A 150 13.43 27.22 -16.91
CA PRO A 150 14.32 26.83 -15.81
C PRO A 150 13.68 25.94 -14.74
N ARG A 151 12.35 25.98 -14.59
CA ARG A 151 11.61 25.09 -13.67
C ARG A 151 11.74 23.62 -14.06
N LEU A 152 12.04 23.32 -15.32
CA LEU A 152 12.26 21.97 -15.82
C LEU A 152 13.72 21.50 -15.67
N HIS A 153 14.63 22.28 -15.06
CA HIS A 153 16.08 21.97 -14.97
C HIS A 153 16.67 22.07 -13.55
N THR A 154 15.85 21.93 -12.51
CA THR A 154 16.31 22.03 -11.11
C THR A 154 17.31 20.93 -10.71
N LEU A 155 17.39 19.83 -11.45
CA LEU A 155 18.39 18.77 -11.27
C LEU A 155 19.81 19.24 -11.61
N ASP A 156 19.98 20.04 -12.67
CA ASP A 156 21.28 20.61 -13.03
C ASP A 156 21.64 21.76 -12.05
N GLU A 157 20.70 22.66 -11.73
CA GLU A 157 20.87 23.73 -10.72
C GLU A 157 21.36 23.14 -9.38
N ALA A 158 20.70 22.08 -8.90
CA ALA A 158 21.03 21.44 -7.64
C ALA A 158 22.36 20.64 -7.68
N ALA A 159 22.76 20.12 -8.85
CA ALA A 159 24.05 19.45 -9.02
C ALA A 159 25.23 20.42 -8.98
N GLU A 160 25.10 21.60 -9.61
CA GLU A 160 26.10 22.67 -9.53
C GLU A 160 26.30 23.16 -8.09
N LEU A 161 25.21 23.36 -7.33
CA LEU A 161 25.24 23.81 -5.94
C LEU A 161 26.05 22.90 -5.00
N ILE A 162 26.20 21.61 -5.32
CA ILE A 162 27.01 20.65 -4.54
C ILE A 162 28.32 20.22 -5.23
N GLY A 163 28.63 20.77 -6.41
CA GLY A 163 29.82 20.42 -7.19
C GLY A 163 29.83 18.98 -7.70
N SER A 164 28.66 18.43 -8.03
CA SER A 164 28.47 17.05 -8.52
C SER A 164 28.11 17.03 -10.01
N SER A 165 28.03 15.84 -10.61
CA SER A 165 27.41 15.68 -11.94
C SER A 165 25.91 15.44 -11.82
N THR A 166 25.15 15.89 -12.82
CA THR A 166 23.71 15.60 -12.96
C THR A 166 23.41 14.10 -12.89
N GLU A 167 24.25 13.27 -13.53
CA GLU A 167 24.14 11.79 -13.50
C GLU A 167 24.27 11.23 -12.07
N ALA A 168 25.21 11.73 -11.26
CA ALA A 168 25.34 11.33 -9.88
C ALA A 168 24.16 11.80 -9.02
N VAL A 169 23.65 13.01 -9.25
CA VAL A 169 22.44 13.51 -8.56
C VAL A 169 21.17 12.79 -9.03
N ARG A 170 21.12 12.28 -10.27
CA ARG A 170 20.01 11.45 -10.77
C ARG A 170 20.00 10.07 -10.11
N ASN A 171 21.17 9.42 -10.01
CA ASN A 171 21.29 7.98 -9.74
C ASN A 171 21.75 7.62 -8.31
N ASP A 172 22.36 8.53 -7.55
CA ASP A 172 22.76 8.29 -6.16
C ASP A 172 21.84 9.04 -5.18
N THR A 173 21.19 8.29 -4.30
CA THR A 173 20.25 8.83 -3.30
C THR A 173 20.92 9.81 -2.33
N GLY A 174 22.18 9.60 -1.97
CA GLY A 174 22.91 10.52 -1.08
C GLY A 174 23.23 11.85 -1.76
N ALA A 175 23.66 11.81 -3.01
CA ALA A 175 23.87 13.00 -3.84
C ALA A 175 22.55 13.74 -4.11
N SER A 176 21.47 13.01 -4.37
CA SER A 176 20.11 13.55 -4.55
C SER A 176 19.68 14.41 -3.36
N ILE A 177 19.77 13.87 -2.14
CA ILE A 177 19.34 14.55 -0.91
C ILE A 177 20.23 15.75 -0.60
N ARG A 178 21.55 15.64 -0.81
CA ARG A 178 22.49 16.76 -0.67
C ARG A 178 22.15 17.89 -1.66
N ALA A 179 21.85 17.56 -2.91
CA ALA A 179 21.48 18.52 -3.94
C ALA A 179 20.16 19.24 -3.60
N GLY A 180 19.11 18.50 -3.21
CA GLY A 180 17.83 19.09 -2.79
C GLY A 180 17.94 19.94 -1.51
N ALA A 181 18.79 19.56 -0.55
CA ALA A 181 19.09 20.36 0.62
C ALA A 181 19.83 21.66 0.28
N ALA A 182 20.83 21.60 -0.62
CA ALA A 182 21.52 22.77 -1.12
C ALA A 182 20.57 23.73 -1.85
N LEU A 183 19.65 23.19 -2.67
CA LEU A 183 18.65 23.96 -3.40
C LEU A 183 17.66 24.67 -2.47
N LEU A 184 17.14 23.99 -1.44
CA LEU A 184 16.31 24.61 -0.39
C LEU A 184 17.07 25.74 0.34
N ALA A 185 18.31 25.48 0.73
CA ALA A 185 19.16 26.46 1.42
C ALA A 185 19.53 27.65 0.51
N ASP A 186 19.56 27.49 -0.81
CA ASP A 186 19.75 28.60 -1.74
C ASP A 186 18.45 29.39 -1.96
N TYR A 187 17.32 28.71 -2.15
CA TYR A 187 16.01 29.37 -2.28
C TYR A 187 15.65 30.19 -1.03
N GLN A 188 16.06 29.77 0.17
CA GLN A 188 15.93 30.56 1.41
C GLN A 188 16.75 31.85 1.38
N LYS A 189 18.01 31.79 0.90
CA LYS A 189 18.88 32.97 0.72
C LYS A 189 18.36 33.91 -0.37
N GLN A 190 17.88 33.36 -1.49
CA GLN A 190 17.26 34.15 -2.57
C GLN A 190 15.97 34.85 -2.12
N ALA A 191 15.25 34.31 -1.12
CA ALA A 191 14.12 34.97 -0.48
C ALA A 191 14.52 36.08 0.52
N GLY A 192 15.82 36.29 0.76
CA GLY A 192 16.35 37.29 1.69
C GLY A 192 16.27 36.88 3.18
N ALA A 193 16.09 35.59 3.46
CA ALA A 193 16.04 35.04 4.82
C ALA A 193 17.37 34.38 5.20
N GLU A 194 17.68 34.37 6.50
CA GLU A 194 18.79 33.57 7.04
C GLU A 194 18.40 32.08 7.10
N LEU A 195 19.40 31.20 7.18
CA LEU A 195 19.18 29.77 7.43
C LEU A 195 18.85 29.59 8.91
N SER A 196 17.75 28.89 9.21
CA SER A 196 17.22 28.74 10.56
C SER A 196 17.07 27.28 10.93
N GLY A 197 17.34 26.95 12.21
CA GLY A 197 17.03 25.63 12.77
C GLY A 197 15.53 25.41 13.01
N GLU A 198 14.73 26.48 13.03
CA GLU A 198 13.29 26.42 13.24
C GLU A 198 12.56 26.11 11.92
N PRO A 199 11.77 25.02 11.82
CA PRO A 199 11.10 24.64 10.57
C PRO A 199 10.17 25.72 10.00
N GLY A 200 9.54 26.52 10.87
CA GLY A 200 8.56 27.55 10.51
C GLY A 200 9.09 28.64 9.56
N ASP A 201 10.39 28.94 9.63
CA ASP A 201 11.01 30.03 8.85
C ASP A 201 11.20 29.68 7.36
N TRP A 202 11.03 28.41 6.97
CA TRP A 202 11.36 27.89 5.64
C TRP A 202 10.25 28.01 4.60
N TYR A 203 9.12 28.65 4.95
CA TYR A 203 7.98 28.83 4.04
C TYR A 203 8.35 29.38 2.65
N PRO A 204 9.23 30.41 2.51
CA PRO A 204 9.57 30.94 1.18
C PRO A 204 10.30 29.93 0.29
N ALA A 205 11.27 29.20 0.85
CA ALA A 205 12.01 28.17 0.13
C ALA A 205 11.11 26.99 -0.26
N VAL A 206 10.30 26.50 0.68
CA VAL A 206 9.36 25.38 0.48
C VAL A 206 8.31 25.73 -0.58
N ALA A 207 7.71 26.91 -0.53
CA ALA A 207 6.71 27.33 -1.52
C ALA A 207 7.30 27.43 -2.93
N ARG A 208 8.53 27.95 -3.06
CA ARG A 208 9.27 27.98 -4.34
C ARG A 208 9.63 26.59 -4.86
N TYR A 209 9.96 25.65 -3.98
CA TYR A 209 10.32 24.28 -4.35
C TYR A 209 9.23 23.53 -5.13
N SER A 210 7.96 23.93 -4.98
CA SER A 210 6.83 23.40 -5.74
C SER A 210 6.90 23.63 -7.26
N GLN A 211 7.74 24.55 -7.73
CA GLN A 211 7.83 25.01 -9.12
C GLN A 211 6.51 25.54 -9.74
N SER A 212 5.44 25.69 -8.96
CA SER A 212 4.12 26.07 -9.48
C SER A 212 4.18 27.49 -10.08
N PRO A 213 3.62 27.71 -11.29
CA PRO A 213 3.52 29.05 -11.88
C PRO A 213 2.49 29.93 -11.17
N GLU A 214 1.76 29.39 -10.19
CA GLU A 214 0.69 30.06 -9.46
C GLU A 214 0.94 30.06 -7.96
N LYS A 215 0.79 31.22 -7.32
CA LYS A 215 0.82 31.35 -5.86
C LYS A 215 -0.05 30.32 -5.14
N LYS A 216 -1.23 29.98 -5.68
CA LYS A 216 -2.16 29.04 -5.03
C LYS A 216 -1.69 27.58 -5.08
N GLY A 217 -0.91 27.18 -6.09
CA GLY A 217 -0.23 25.88 -6.10
C GLY A 217 0.95 25.86 -5.12
N ALA A 218 1.78 26.91 -5.13
CA ALA A 218 2.89 27.06 -4.19
C ALA A 218 2.45 27.10 -2.71
N ASP A 219 1.38 27.84 -2.40
CA ASP A 219 0.78 27.90 -1.07
C ASP A 219 0.18 26.54 -0.64
N LEU A 220 -0.33 25.73 -1.58
CA LEU A 220 -0.87 24.38 -1.32
C LEU A 220 0.24 23.34 -1.09
N PHE A 221 1.30 23.33 -1.90
CA PHE A 221 2.46 22.47 -1.67
C PHE A 221 3.08 22.77 -0.30
N ALA A 222 3.32 24.05 0.00
CA ALA A 222 3.85 24.44 1.30
C ALA A 222 2.91 24.05 2.45
N LYS A 223 1.58 24.25 2.32
CA LYS A 223 0.60 23.76 3.30
C LYS A 223 0.80 22.27 3.59
N ARG A 224 0.88 21.42 2.56
CA ARG A 224 1.05 19.97 2.69
C ARG A 224 2.38 19.59 3.34
N VAL A 225 3.49 20.26 2.99
CA VAL A 225 4.80 20.06 3.64
C VAL A 225 4.73 20.36 5.14
N PHE A 226 4.12 21.48 5.54
CA PHE A 226 3.97 21.81 6.97
C PHE A 226 2.94 20.92 7.69
N GLU A 227 1.94 20.38 7.00
CA GLU A 227 1.05 19.32 7.54
C GLU A 227 1.84 18.03 7.82
N SER A 228 2.65 17.55 6.88
CA SER A 228 3.54 16.39 7.08
C SER A 228 4.53 16.59 8.23
N ILE A 229 5.03 17.81 8.47
CA ILE A 229 5.87 18.11 9.65
C ILE A 229 5.06 18.03 10.95
N ARG A 230 3.88 18.66 11.02
CA ARG A 230 3.08 18.70 12.26
C ARG A 230 2.48 17.35 12.66
N GLU A 231 2.07 16.55 11.68
CA GLU A 231 1.41 15.26 11.91
C GLU A 231 2.40 14.08 11.91
N GLY A 232 3.54 14.25 11.24
CA GLY A 232 4.54 13.20 11.02
C GLY A 232 4.13 12.23 9.92
N GLU A 233 5.10 11.72 9.18
CA GLU A 233 4.87 10.81 8.04
C GLU A 233 5.62 9.49 8.23
N ARG A 234 5.08 8.40 7.68
CA ARG A 234 5.71 7.06 7.72
C ARG A 234 5.40 6.28 6.45
N ALA A 235 6.44 5.75 5.82
CA ALA A 235 6.33 4.93 4.63
C ALA A 235 7.34 3.78 4.65
N VAL A 236 7.18 2.88 3.69
CA VAL A 236 8.18 1.91 3.26
C VAL A 236 8.33 2.16 1.77
N THR A 237 9.53 2.50 1.32
CA THR A 237 9.83 2.79 -0.09
C THR A 237 9.72 1.53 -0.95
N LEU A 238 9.71 1.69 -2.27
CA LEU A 238 9.50 0.62 -3.24
C LEU A 238 10.52 -0.51 -3.09
N ASP A 239 11.78 -0.18 -2.82
CA ASP A 239 12.89 -1.12 -2.52
C ASP A 239 12.74 -1.80 -1.16
N GLY A 240 12.04 -1.15 -0.22
CA GLY A 240 11.80 -1.57 1.14
C GLY A 240 12.41 -0.65 2.21
N GLU A 241 13.15 0.41 1.89
CA GLU A 241 13.69 1.23 2.97
C GLU A 241 12.57 1.93 3.79
N PRO A 242 12.61 1.90 5.14
CA PRO A 242 11.46 2.32 5.93
C PRO A 242 11.71 3.62 6.69
N VAL A 243 11.16 4.70 6.15
CA VAL A 243 11.47 6.09 6.53
C VAL A 243 10.36 6.67 7.41
N ALA A 244 10.76 7.51 8.39
CA ALA A 244 9.83 8.18 9.30
C ALA A 244 10.23 9.63 9.58
N LEU A 245 9.28 10.54 9.35
CA LEU A 245 9.32 11.93 9.79
C LEU A 245 8.61 12.02 11.16
N PRO A 246 9.32 12.36 12.25
CA PRO A 246 8.68 12.60 13.54
C PRO A 246 7.73 13.81 13.48
N ALA A 247 6.58 13.70 14.14
CA ALA A 247 5.62 14.79 14.27
C ALA A 247 6.18 15.92 15.16
N ASP A 248 6.12 17.16 14.67
CA ASP A 248 6.36 18.38 15.42
C ASP A 248 5.16 19.33 15.31
N PRO A 249 4.13 19.19 16.17
CA PRO A 249 2.95 20.03 16.17
C PRO A 249 3.21 21.53 16.43
N SER A 250 4.45 21.95 16.70
CA SER A 250 4.80 23.37 16.88
C SER A 250 5.26 24.07 15.59
N ALA A 251 5.48 23.31 14.50
CA ALA A 251 5.94 23.82 13.21
C ALA A 251 4.84 24.59 12.43
N GLU A 252 4.60 25.84 12.84
CA GLU A 252 3.73 26.78 12.13
C GLU A 252 4.51 27.62 11.09
N PRO A 253 4.05 27.71 9.83
CA PRO A 253 4.77 28.43 8.77
C PRO A 253 4.69 29.95 8.92
N VAL A 254 5.85 30.58 9.10
CA VAL A 254 5.99 32.04 9.07
C VAL A 254 5.86 32.51 7.61
N LYS A 255 4.74 33.12 7.26
CA LYS A 255 4.48 33.65 5.90
C LYS A 255 4.84 35.14 5.80
N PRO A 256 5.95 35.54 5.15
CA PRO A 256 6.27 36.96 4.96
C PRO A 256 5.32 37.60 3.94
N ALA A 257 4.90 38.84 4.18
CA ALA A 257 3.96 39.55 3.32
C ALA A 257 4.49 39.81 1.89
N ASN A 258 5.82 39.76 1.69
CA ASN A 258 6.51 40.28 0.50
C ASN A 258 7.23 39.19 -0.34
N VAL A 259 6.95 37.89 -0.14
CA VAL A 259 7.60 36.83 -0.95
C VAL A 259 7.10 36.91 -2.41
N PRO A 260 7.99 36.95 -3.43
CA PRO A 260 7.61 36.92 -4.85
C PRO A 260 7.10 35.54 -5.30
N LEU A 261 5.87 35.19 -4.93
CA LEU A 261 5.23 33.90 -5.24
C LEU A 261 4.61 33.93 -6.65
N ALA A 262 5.48 33.81 -7.66
CA ALA A 262 5.18 33.73 -9.10
C ALA A 262 4.49 34.96 -9.73
N ALA A 263 4.48 35.02 -11.06
CA ALA A 263 3.94 36.13 -11.83
C ALA A 263 2.42 35.99 -12.05
N SER A 264 1.62 36.68 -11.24
CA SER A 264 0.16 36.57 -11.28
C SER A 264 -0.47 37.29 -12.49
N PHE A 265 -0.82 36.54 -13.55
CA PHE A 265 -1.71 37.02 -14.60
C PHE A 265 -3.18 36.77 -14.22
N ALA A 266 -3.86 37.81 -13.71
CA ALA A 266 -5.27 37.73 -13.36
C ALA A 266 -6.16 37.82 -14.62
N SER A 267 -6.81 36.72 -14.99
CA SER A 267 -7.87 36.73 -16.00
C SER A 267 -9.11 37.46 -15.47
N THR A 268 -9.69 38.34 -16.30
CA THR A 268 -10.86 39.16 -15.97
C THR A 268 -12.19 38.56 -16.48
N ALA A 269 -12.17 37.33 -16.99
CA ALA A 269 -13.36 36.66 -17.50
C ALA A 269 -14.31 36.20 -16.39
N THR A 270 -15.62 36.36 -16.60
CA THR A 270 -16.67 35.82 -15.71
C THR A 270 -16.86 34.32 -15.94
N VAL A 271 -15.88 33.53 -15.47
CA VAL A 271 -15.87 32.07 -15.54
C VAL A 271 -16.68 31.49 -14.36
N PRO A 272 -17.44 30.39 -14.55
CA PRO A 272 -18.05 29.65 -13.43
C PRO A 272 -17.03 29.28 -12.36
N THR A 273 -17.43 29.33 -11.09
CA THR A 273 -16.57 28.88 -9.98
C THR A 273 -16.42 27.36 -10.05
N PRO A 274 -15.19 26.81 -9.96
CA PRO A 274 -14.98 25.36 -9.97
C PRO A 274 -15.77 24.66 -8.85
N GLU A 275 -16.44 23.56 -9.19
CA GLU A 275 -17.08 22.65 -8.26
C GLU A 275 -16.01 21.78 -7.58
N CYS A 276 -15.30 22.32 -6.60
CA CYS A 276 -14.21 21.61 -5.92
C CYS A 276 -14.13 21.96 -4.42
N PRO A 277 -13.38 21.20 -3.60
CA PRO A 277 -13.13 21.57 -2.21
C PRO A 277 -12.23 22.81 -2.11
N ALA A 278 -12.60 23.75 -1.23
CA ALA A 278 -11.99 25.09 -1.15
C ALA A 278 -10.47 25.11 -0.83
N GLY A 279 -9.89 24.00 -0.36
CA GLY A 279 -8.45 23.88 -0.08
C GLY A 279 -7.57 23.64 -1.32
N LEU A 280 -8.12 23.18 -2.44
CA LEU A 280 -7.35 22.80 -3.62
C LEU A 280 -7.08 23.95 -4.59
N ASN A 281 -5.97 23.87 -5.34
CA ASN A 281 -5.72 24.76 -6.46
C ASN A 281 -6.58 24.40 -7.68
N CYS A 282 -7.86 24.75 -7.63
CA CYS A 282 -8.78 24.55 -8.73
C CYS A 282 -8.90 25.76 -9.66
N VAL A 283 -9.01 25.48 -10.96
CA VAL A 283 -9.39 26.42 -12.03
C VAL A 283 -10.51 25.80 -12.87
N PHE A 284 -11.20 26.62 -13.68
CA PHE A 284 -12.25 26.15 -14.61
C PHE A 284 -11.91 26.62 -16.03
N VAL A 285 -11.78 25.68 -16.96
CA VAL A 285 -11.41 25.93 -18.37
C VAL A 285 -12.45 25.23 -19.25
N PRO A 286 -13.54 25.92 -19.63
CA PRO A 286 -14.71 25.25 -20.20
C PRO A 286 -14.41 24.56 -21.53
N VAL A 287 -15.00 23.37 -21.71
CA VAL A 287 -15.29 22.80 -23.03
C VAL A 287 -15.85 23.89 -23.96
N ARG A 288 -15.15 24.14 -25.07
CA ARG A 288 -15.54 25.15 -26.04
C ARG A 288 -16.80 24.65 -26.78
N THR A 289 -17.59 25.55 -27.36
CA THR A 289 -18.72 25.20 -28.25
C THR A 289 -18.51 25.94 -29.56
N ASP A 290 -18.61 25.25 -30.70
CA ASP A 290 -18.38 25.90 -32.00
C ASP A 290 -19.62 26.70 -32.48
N PRO A 291 -19.48 27.60 -33.48
CA PRO A 291 -20.60 28.37 -34.01
C PRO A 291 -21.72 27.55 -34.67
N ALA A 292 -21.52 26.24 -34.92
CA ALA A 292 -22.52 25.32 -35.42
C ALA A 292 -23.22 24.52 -34.29
N GLY A 293 -22.82 24.74 -33.03
CA GLY A 293 -23.36 24.05 -31.85
C GLY A 293 -22.74 22.66 -31.60
N SER A 294 -21.59 22.34 -32.21
CA SER A 294 -20.85 21.11 -31.93
C SER A 294 -20.35 21.09 -30.48
N ARG A 295 -20.33 19.90 -29.89
CA ARG A 295 -19.91 19.61 -28.52
C ARG A 295 -19.34 18.19 -28.45
N ASN A 296 -18.34 18.01 -27.59
CA ASN A 296 -17.74 16.73 -27.20
C ASN A 296 -18.37 16.15 -25.90
N TYR A 297 -19.56 16.62 -25.51
CA TYR A 297 -20.29 16.22 -24.30
C TYR A 297 -21.80 16.30 -24.54
N THR A 298 -22.60 15.70 -23.65
CA THR A 298 -24.06 15.76 -23.68
C THR A 298 -24.63 16.67 -22.58
N PRO A 299 -25.41 17.71 -22.94
CA PRO A 299 -26.09 18.55 -21.95
C PRO A 299 -27.11 17.77 -21.10
N GLY A 300 -27.18 18.17 -19.84
CA GLY A 300 -28.10 17.67 -18.82
C GLY A 300 -28.00 18.47 -17.52
N ASP A 301 -28.80 18.08 -16.53
CA ASP A 301 -28.86 18.62 -15.17
C ASP A 301 -28.84 17.47 -14.14
N ARG A 302 -27.70 16.76 -14.01
CA ARG A 302 -27.50 15.68 -13.02
C ARG A 302 -27.30 16.25 -11.61
N PRO A 303 -27.94 15.68 -10.56
CA PRO A 303 -28.86 14.53 -10.57
C PRO A 303 -30.34 14.89 -10.84
N ASN A 304 -30.67 16.19 -10.87
CA ASN A 304 -32.04 16.73 -10.87
C ASN A 304 -32.95 16.17 -11.98
N GLN A 305 -32.40 15.87 -13.15
CA GLN A 305 -33.12 15.30 -14.31
C GLN A 305 -33.49 13.81 -14.16
N GLY A 306 -33.22 13.20 -13.00
CA GLY A 306 -33.43 11.77 -12.77
C GLY A 306 -32.34 10.87 -13.37
N THR A 307 -31.12 11.40 -13.53
CA THR A 307 -29.91 10.64 -13.88
C THR A 307 -28.86 10.92 -12.82
N ASP A 308 -28.69 9.98 -11.89
CA ASP A 308 -27.82 10.06 -10.72
C ASP A 308 -26.35 9.76 -11.04
N ILE A 309 -25.44 10.20 -10.16
CA ILE A 309 -24.00 9.92 -10.22
C ILE A 309 -23.70 8.83 -9.20
N ARG A 310 -23.30 7.65 -9.70
CA ARG A 310 -23.10 6.39 -8.97
C ARG A 310 -21.62 6.02 -8.81
N GLN A 311 -20.74 6.55 -9.66
CA GLN A 311 -19.32 6.17 -9.75
C GLN A 311 -18.42 7.38 -10.04
N ILE A 312 -17.11 7.20 -9.85
CA ILE A 312 -16.06 8.11 -10.31
C ILE A 312 -15.04 7.26 -11.06
N VAL A 313 -14.66 7.68 -12.27
CA VAL A 313 -13.68 6.96 -13.11
C VAL A 313 -12.37 7.72 -13.09
N ILE A 314 -11.29 7.02 -12.76
CA ILE A 314 -9.92 7.50 -12.73
C ILE A 314 -9.26 7.11 -14.05
N HIS A 315 -8.77 8.13 -14.75
CA HIS A 315 -8.11 8.00 -16.05
C HIS A 315 -6.68 8.54 -15.98
N ASP A 316 -5.85 8.15 -16.95
CA ASP A 316 -4.61 8.87 -17.27
C ASP A 316 -4.55 9.23 -18.75
N THR A 317 -3.98 10.39 -19.07
CA THR A 317 -4.19 11.04 -20.37
C THR A 317 -3.30 10.56 -21.52
N GLU A 318 -2.43 9.55 -21.29
CA GLU A 318 -1.40 9.10 -22.23
C GLU A 318 -0.60 10.25 -22.89
N GLY A 319 -0.32 11.31 -22.14
CA GLY A 319 0.24 12.54 -22.69
C GLY A 319 0.29 13.74 -21.72
N PRO A 320 0.89 14.87 -22.16
CA PRO A 320 1.10 16.06 -21.33
C PRO A 320 -0.18 16.88 -21.12
N TYR A 321 -0.26 17.56 -19.97
CA TYR A 321 -1.43 18.30 -19.49
C TYR A 321 -2.02 19.28 -20.51
N GLN A 322 -1.17 20.05 -21.22
CA GLN A 322 -1.68 21.04 -22.18
C GLN A 322 -2.30 20.38 -23.42
N GLY A 323 -1.73 19.27 -23.90
CA GLY A 323 -2.28 18.51 -25.03
C GLY A 323 -3.62 17.87 -24.68
N ALA A 324 -3.69 17.22 -23.52
CA ALA A 324 -4.93 16.67 -22.99
C ALA A 324 -6.01 17.76 -22.82
N LEU A 325 -5.66 18.91 -22.21
CA LEU A 325 -6.58 20.03 -22.03
C LEU A 325 -7.11 20.59 -23.36
N ASP A 326 -6.26 20.73 -24.38
CA ASP A 326 -6.70 21.24 -25.69
C ASP A 326 -7.54 20.24 -26.48
N VAL A 327 -7.36 18.92 -26.31
CA VAL A 327 -8.26 17.91 -26.89
C VAL A 327 -9.59 17.84 -26.14
N LEU A 328 -9.54 17.70 -24.80
CA LEU A 328 -10.72 17.53 -23.94
C LEU A 328 -11.63 18.76 -23.91
N THR A 329 -11.15 19.94 -24.35
CA THR A 329 -11.95 21.16 -24.51
C THR A 329 -12.33 21.49 -25.96
N ASP A 330 -12.01 20.65 -26.95
CA ASP A 330 -12.43 20.84 -28.35
C ASP A 330 -13.88 20.35 -28.60
N PRO A 331 -14.83 21.20 -29.06
CA PRO A 331 -16.19 20.79 -29.44
C PRO A 331 -16.27 19.76 -30.58
N LYS A 332 -15.16 19.53 -31.30
CA LYS A 332 -15.00 18.49 -32.32
C LYS A 332 -14.14 17.31 -31.83
N GLY A 333 -13.65 17.38 -30.60
CA GLY A 333 -12.95 16.29 -29.93
C GLY A 333 -13.84 15.06 -29.78
N LEU A 334 -13.19 13.91 -29.69
CA LEU A 334 -13.81 12.60 -29.52
C LEU A 334 -14.65 12.47 -28.24
N GLY A 335 -14.13 13.07 -27.17
CA GLY A 335 -14.64 12.90 -25.82
C GLY A 335 -14.33 14.10 -24.95
N SER A 336 -14.74 13.99 -23.70
CA SER A 336 -14.61 15.01 -22.66
C SER A 336 -14.56 14.36 -21.30
N ALA A 337 -13.92 15.03 -20.35
CA ALA A 337 -13.92 14.68 -18.94
C ALA A 337 -14.38 15.87 -18.09
N HIS A 338 -14.60 15.65 -16.79
CA HIS A 338 -15.03 16.73 -15.90
C HIS A 338 -13.85 17.47 -15.30
N TYR A 339 -12.77 16.75 -14.94
CA TYR A 339 -11.59 17.29 -14.28
C TYR A 339 -10.30 16.72 -14.89
N LEU A 340 -9.23 17.52 -14.90
CA LEU A 340 -7.86 17.14 -15.27
C LEU A 340 -6.88 17.60 -14.19
N ILE A 341 -5.93 16.74 -13.82
CA ILE A 341 -5.00 16.95 -12.70
C ILE A 341 -3.56 16.99 -13.20
N ARG A 342 -2.94 18.19 -13.11
CA ARG A 342 -1.57 18.48 -13.54
C ARG A 342 -0.53 17.82 -12.64
N ALA A 343 0.49 17.22 -13.23
CA ALA A 343 1.52 16.45 -12.54
C ALA A 343 2.54 17.31 -11.78
N GLN A 344 2.86 18.52 -12.25
CA GLN A 344 3.86 19.38 -11.59
C GLN A 344 3.44 19.84 -10.18
N ASP A 345 2.18 20.23 -9.98
CA ASP A 345 1.72 20.89 -8.74
C ASP A 345 0.35 20.42 -8.22
N GLY A 346 -0.27 19.43 -8.87
CA GLY A 346 -1.60 18.94 -8.47
C GLY A 346 -2.72 19.97 -8.65
N GLN A 347 -2.59 20.93 -9.57
CA GLN A 347 -3.71 21.78 -10.00
C GLN A 347 -4.86 20.91 -10.53
N VAL A 348 -6.09 21.26 -10.15
CA VAL A 348 -7.33 20.62 -10.60
C VAL A 348 -8.06 21.54 -11.58
N THR A 349 -8.05 21.18 -12.86
CA THR A 349 -8.72 21.94 -13.92
C THR A 349 -10.06 21.30 -14.23
N GLN A 350 -11.16 21.92 -13.80
CA GLN A 350 -12.50 21.48 -14.20
C GLN A 350 -12.78 21.97 -15.62
N MET A 351 -13.18 21.05 -16.51
CA MET A 351 -13.47 21.33 -17.92
C MET A 351 -14.98 21.31 -18.22
N LEU A 352 -15.75 20.53 -17.45
CA LEU A 352 -17.20 20.39 -17.60
C LEU A 352 -17.89 20.46 -16.23
N GLU A 353 -19.02 21.18 -16.16
CA GLU A 353 -19.91 21.16 -14.99
C GLU A 353 -20.49 19.75 -14.76
N ASN A 354 -20.45 19.25 -13.52
CA ASN A 354 -20.85 17.86 -13.17
C ASN A 354 -22.29 17.51 -13.56
N LYS A 355 -23.14 18.54 -13.68
CA LYS A 355 -24.54 18.42 -14.11
C LYS A 355 -24.67 17.89 -15.54
N HIS A 356 -23.66 18.12 -16.40
CA HIS A 356 -23.62 17.60 -17.77
C HIS A 356 -23.03 16.18 -17.80
N LEU A 357 -23.19 15.49 -18.93
CA LEU A 357 -22.66 14.14 -19.16
C LEU A 357 -21.44 14.25 -20.06
N ALA A 358 -20.25 14.07 -19.49
CA ALA A 358 -19.02 13.95 -20.24
C ALA A 358 -18.97 12.64 -21.06
N TRP A 359 -18.08 12.59 -22.04
CA TRP A 359 -17.85 11.43 -22.91
C TRP A 359 -16.44 10.90 -22.66
N HIS A 360 -16.23 10.16 -21.57
CA HIS A 360 -14.91 9.68 -21.15
C HIS A 360 -14.81 8.15 -21.14
N ALA A 361 -15.87 7.45 -20.73
CA ALA A 361 -15.76 6.04 -20.36
C ALA A 361 -15.83 5.04 -21.54
N GLY A 362 -16.15 5.46 -22.76
CA GLY A 362 -16.43 4.54 -23.89
C GLY A 362 -17.74 3.73 -23.73
N ASN A 363 -18.41 3.87 -22.58
CA ASN A 363 -19.66 3.19 -22.24
C ASN A 363 -20.71 4.18 -21.75
N TRP A 364 -21.86 4.21 -22.43
CA TRP A 364 -22.91 5.18 -22.12
C TRP A 364 -23.51 5.05 -20.72
N THR A 365 -23.66 3.84 -20.17
CA THR A 365 -24.17 3.67 -18.79
C THR A 365 -23.19 4.26 -17.78
N HIS A 366 -21.88 4.05 -17.97
CA HIS A 366 -20.88 4.68 -17.10
C HIS A 366 -20.84 6.21 -17.30
N ASN A 367 -20.85 6.73 -18.54
CA ASN A 367 -20.91 8.18 -18.81
C ASN A 367 -22.13 8.87 -18.17
N MET A 368 -23.31 8.23 -18.22
CA MET A 368 -24.51 8.74 -17.55
C MET A 368 -24.34 8.88 -16.04
N HIS A 369 -23.66 7.91 -15.41
CA HIS A 369 -23.64 7.75 -13.97
C HIS A 369 -22.29 7.97 -13.31
N SER A 370 -21.34 8.63 -13.98
CA SER A 370 -20.03 8.89 -13.39
C SER A 370 -19.45 10.27 -13.67
N ILE A 371 -18.38 10.55 -12.93
CA ILE A 371 -17.48 11.68 -13.13
C ILE A 371 -16.11 11.12 -13.54
N GLY A 372 -15.70 11.33 -14.79
CA GLY A 372 -14.30 11.13 -15.22
C GLY A 372 -13.35 12.18 -14.66
N VAL A 373 -12.24 11.73 -14.08
CA VAL A 373 -11.13 12.52 -13.53
C VAL A 373 -9.81 12.06 -14.17
N GLU A 374 -9.25 12.92 -15.00
CA GLU A 374 -8.03 12.72 -15.77
C GLU A 374 -6.77 13.08 -14.96
N HIS A 375 -5.67 12.37 -15.21
CA HIS A 375 -4.36 12.67 -14.62
C HIS A 375 -3.33 12.76 -15.75
N GLU A 376 -2.52 13.82 -15.74
CA GLU A 376 -1.34 13.93 -16.62
C GLU A 376 -0.43 12.71 -16.41
N GLY A 377 -0.34 11.82 -17.40
CA GLY A 377 0.10 10.44 -17.20
C GLY A 377 0.41 9.67 -18.47
N PHE A 378 0.85 8.43 -18.26
CA PHE A 378 0.94 7.35 -19.24
C PHE A 378 0.69 6.03 -18.50
N ALA A 379 -0.08 5.07 -19.04
CA ALA A 379 -0.35 3.81 -18.36
C ALA A 379 0.92 2.94 -18.27
N ILE A 380 1.71 2.91 -19.35
CA ILE A 380 3.11 2.45 -19.38
C ILE A 380 3.93 3.35 -20.30
N LYS A 381 4.91 4.05 -19.73
CA LYS A 381 6.07 4.59 -20.45
C LYS A 381 7.34 4.25 -19.67
N GLU A 382 8.45 3.93 -20.35
CA GLU A 382 9.74 3.80 -19.68
C GLU A 382 10.08 5.10 -18.93
N GLY A 383 10.77 5.00 -17.80
CA GLY A 383 10.93 6.11 -16.87
C GLY A 383 9.72 6.34 -15.96
N SER A 384 8.55 6.60 -16.54
CA SER A 384 7.39 7.29 -15.90
C SER A 384 6.88 6.77 -14.53
N TRP A 385 6.32 7.70 -13.75
CA TRP A 385 5.55 7.50 -12.52
C TRP A 385 4.69 8.73 -12.17
N TYR A 386 3.61 8.51 -11.40
CA TYR A 386 2.61 9.53 -10.97
C TYR A 386 3.03 10.28 -9.70
N THR A 387 2.84 11.60 -9.68
CA THR A 387 3.39 12.44 -8.61
C THR A 387 2.51 12.49 -7.35
N GLU A 388 3.13 12.70 -6.19
CA GLU A 388 2.44 12.85 -4.91
C GLU A 388 1.42 14.02 -4.90
N PRO A 389 1.71 15.19 -5.52
CA PRO A 389 0.71 16.24 -5.70
C PRO A 389 -0.54 15.81 -6.48
N GLN A 390 -0.43 14.93 -7.49
CA GLN A 390 -1.58 14.37 -8.19
C GLN A 390 -2.41 13.48 -7.28
N TYR A 391 -1.78 12.48 -6.65
CA TYR A 391 -2.47 11.53 -5.76
C TYR A 391 -3.24 12.26 -4.65
N ARG A 392 -2.63 13.27 -4.00
CA ARG A 392 -3.32 14.05 -2.94
C ARG A 392 -4.43 14.94 -3.49
N SER A 393 -4.21 15.70 -4.55
CA SER A 393 -5.26 16.57 -5.12
C SER A 393 -6.43 15.78 -5.69
N SER A 394 -6.15 14.64 -6.32
CA SER A 394 -7.15 13.68 -6.78
C SER A 394 -7.95 13.10 -5.61
N ALA A 395 -7.30 12.64 -4.55
CA ALA A 395 -8.00 12.08 -3.39
C ALA A 395 -8.84 13.12 -2.64
N GLU A 396 -8.38 14.37 -2.53
CA GLU A 396 -9.17 15.49 -1.97
C GLU A 396 -10.41 15.80 -2.84
N LEU A 397 -10.25 15.86 -4.16
CA LEU A 397 -11.35 16.07 -5.11
C LEU A 397 -12.36 14.92 -5.06
N VAL A 398 -11.89 13.68 -5.10
CA VAL A 398 -12.74 12.49 -5.16
C VAL A 398 -13.47 12.25 -3.83
N LYS A 399 -12.88 12.58 -2.67
CA LYS A 399 -13.62 12.67 -1.40
C LYS A 399 -14.79 13.67 -1.48
N PHE A 400 -14.54 14.86 -2.01
CA PHE A 400 -15.56 15.91 -2.14
C PHE A 400 -16.69 15.49 -3.09
N LEU A 401 -16.36 14.93 -4.26
CA LEU A 401 -17.35 14.41 -5.22
C LEU A 401 -18.14 13.24 -4.63
N ALA A 402 -17.48 12.30 -3.97
CA ALA A 402 -18.11 11.16 -3.32
C ALA A 402 -19.09 11.60 -2.22
N GLN A 403 -18.68 12.53 -1.36
CA GLN A 403 -19.56 13.12 -0.35
C GLN A 403 -20.73 13.90 -0.96
N LYS A 404 -20.51 14.62 -2.05
CA LYS A 404 -21.54 15.45 -2.72
C LYS A 404 -22.63 14.62 -3.39
N TYR A 405 -22.27 13.49 -4.00
CA TYR A 405 -23.20 12.65 -4.78
C TYR A 405 -23.61 11.34 -4.08
N GLY A 406 -23.01 11.00 -2.93
CA GLY A 406 -23.29 9.77 -2.19
C GLY A 406 -22.58 8.53 -2.75
N VAL A 407 -21.54 8.71 -3.54
CA VAL A 407 -20.73 7.60 -4.11
C VAL A 407 -19.94 6.93 -2.99
N PRO A 408 -20.03 5.60 -2.80
CA PRO A 408 -19.21 4.88 -1.83
C PRO A 408 -17.71 5.02 -2.11
N ILE A 409 -16.90 5.24 -1.07
CA ILE A 409 -15.44 5.28 -1.18
C ILE A 409 -14.90 3.85 -1.10
N ASP A 410 -15.13 3.08 -2.16
CA ASP A 410 -14.60 1.75 -2.41
C ASP A 410 -14.23 1.58 -3.89
N ARG A 411 -13.62 0.45 -4.24
CA ARG A 411 -13.14 0.17 -5.60
C ARG A 411 -14.19 -0.40 -6.54
N GLU A 412 -15.42 -0.61 -6.08
CA GLU A 412 -16.56 -0.98 -6.93
C GLU A 412 -17.22 0.29 -7.53
N HIS A 413 -17.02 1.45 -6.88
CA HIS A 413 -17.56 2.74 -7.29
C HIS A 413 -16.50 3.78 -7.69
N ILE A 414 -15.30 3.73 -7.12
CA ILE A 414 -14.11 4.46 -7.60
C ILE A 414 -13.29 3.49 -8.45
N ILE A 415 -13.40 3.61 -9.78
CA ILE A 415 -12.90 2.61 -10.75
C ILE A 415 -11.85 3.20 -11.70
N GLY A 416 -10.97 2.38 -12.26
CA GLY A 416 -10.17 2.77 -13.43
C GLY A 416 -11.00 2.75 -14.71
N HIS A 417 -10.54 3.39 -15.78
CA HIS A 417 -11.12 3.19 -17.12
C HIS A 417 -10.99 1.71 -17.55
N ASP A 418 -9.90 1.05 -17.16
CA ASP A 418 -9.72 -0.39 -17.37
C ASP A 418 -10.85 -1.25 -16.74
N GLU A 419 -11.56 -0.77 -15.71
CA GLU A 419 -12.67 -1.48 -15.08
C GLU A 419 -14.06 -1.14 -15.65
N VAL A 420 -14.14 -0.25 -16.64
CA VAL A 420 -15.39 0.06 -17.36
C VAL A 420 -15.83 -1.13 -18.21
N ALA A 421 -17.14 -1.43 -18.21
CA ALA A 421 -17.70 -2.53 -18.97
C ALA A 421 -17.60 -2.34 -20.49
N LEU A 422 -17.31 -3.44 -21.20
CA LEU A 422 -17.61 -3.59 -22.62
C LEU A 422 -19.12 -3.48 -22.83
N GLN A 423 -19.61 -2.57 -23.67
CA GLN A 423 -21.06 -2.39 -23.87
C GLN A 423 -21.75 -3.60 -24.51
N THR A 424 -21.20 -4.09 -25.62
CA THR A 424 -21.70 -5.23 -26.41
C THR A 424 -20.51 -5.95 -27.05
N ASP A 425 -20.70 -7.17 -27.56
CA ASP A 425 -19.60 -8.00 -28.11
C ASP A 425 -18.82 -7.38 -29.30
N ALA A 426 -19.30 -6.26 -29.87
CA ALA A 426 -18.65 -5.53 -30.95
C ALA A 426 -17.79 -4.34 -30.46
N GLY A 427 -18.03 -3.83 -29.24
CA GLY A 427 -17.37 -2.62 -28.71
C GLY A 427 -15.96 -2.82 -28.16
N VAL A 428 -15.26 -3.88 -28.58
CA VAL A 428 -13.92 -4.22 -28.02
C VAL A 428 -12.89 -3.13 -28.32
N LYS A 429 -13.09 -2.38 -29.41
CA LYS A 429 -12.30 -1.19 -29.78
C LYS A 429 -12.61 0.07 -28.96
N ASP A 430 -13.57 0.00 -28.03
CA ASP A 430 -14.00 1.11 -27.16
C ASP A 430 -13.52 0.87 -25.70
N LEU A 431 -12.55 -0.04 -25.53
CA LEU A 431 -12.03 -0.46 -24.22
C LEU A 431 -10.60 0.03 -24.02
N HIS A 432 -10.43 0.87 -23.00
CA HIS A 432 -9.14 1.40 -22.56
C HIS A 432 -8.59 0.62 -21.36
N TRP A 433 -7.40 0.99 -20.89
CA TRP A 433 -6.63 0.22 -19.90
C TRP A 433 -5.83 1.06 -18.88
N ASP A 434 -6.01 2.38 -18.94
CA ASP A 434 -5.58 3.38 -17.97
C ASP A 434 -6.40 3.30 -16.65
N ALA A 435 -5.90 3.77 -15.50
CA ALA A 435 -4.59 4.39 -15.24
C ALA A 435 -3.40 3.37 -15.17
N GLY A 436 -3.54 2.21 -15.81
CA GLY A 436 -2.43 1.30 -16.07
C GLY A 436 -2.02 0.40 -14.89
N PRO A 437 -0.93 -0.37 -15.04
CA PRO A 437 -0.34 -1.18 -13.97
C PRO A 437 0.39 -0.38 -12.88
N TYR A 438 0.81 0.87 -13.16
CA TYR A 438 1.67 1.65 -12.26
C TYR A 438 0.93 2.69 -11.40
N TRP A 439 -0.39 2.86 -11.58
CA TRP A 439 -1.21 3.60 -10.62
C TRP A 439 -1.36 2.81 -9.30
N ASP A 440 -0.83 3.34 -8.20
CA ASP A 440 -0.83 2.71 -6.88
C ASP A 440 -2.22 2.82 -6.22
N TRP A 441 -3.12 1.93 -6.64
CA TRP A 441 -4.47 1.82 -6.09
C TRP A 441 -4.50 1.60 -4.57
N ASN A 442 -3.48 0.96 -3.98
CA ASN A 442 -3.44 0.77 -2.53
C ASN A 442 -3.23 2.11 -1.82
N TYR A 443 -2.27 2.90 -2.30
CA TYR A 443 -2.00 4.22 -1.77
C TYR A 443 -3.11 5.23 -2.08
N TYR A 444 -3.65 5.24 -3.30
CA TYR A 444 -4.75 6.14 -3.66
C TYR A 444 -5.99 5.92 -2.78
N MET A 445 -6.39 4.65 -2.58
CA MET A 445 -7.47 4.31 -1.65
C MET A 445 -7.10 4.59 -0.18
N SER A 446 -5.81 4.56 0.18
CA SER A 446 -5.34 4.99 1.51
C SER A 446 -5.58 6.48 1.75
N LEU A 447 -5.23 7.34 0.77
CA LEU A 447 -5.47 8.78 0.83
C LEU A 447 -6.96 9.10 0.87
N LEU A 448 -7.78 8.35 0.15
CA LEU A 448 -9.24 8.44 0.19
C LEU A 448 -9.85 8.08 1.56
N GLY A 449 -9.09 7.43 2.46
CA GLY A 449 -9.57 6.97 3.76
C GLY A 449 -10.38 5.66 3.68
N ALA A 450 -10.29 4.96 2.56
CA ALA A 450 -10.94 3.66 2.39
C ALA A 450 -10.20 2.56 3.18
N PRO A 451 -10.84 1.40 3.41
CA PRO A 451 -10.15 0.23 3.96
C PRO A 451 -8.91 -0.16 3.14
N GLN A 452 -7.73 -0.15 3.76
CA GLN A 452 -6.46 -0.63 3.16
C GLN A 452 -6.32 -2.16 3.24
N GLY A 453 -5.20 -2.73 2.77
CA GLY A 453 -4.99 -4.18 2.86
C GLY A 453 -3.65 -4.71 2.33
N ASP A 454 -2.96 -3.91 1.52
CA ASP A 454 -1.55 -3.98 1.13
C ASP A 454 -0.56 -4.31 2.26
N LYS A 455 -0.93 -3.97 3.50
CA LYS A 455 -0.14 -4.18 4.71
C LYS A 455 -0.60 -5.41 5.51
N GLY A 456 -1.46 -6.27 4.97
CA GLY A 456 -1.99 -7.46 5.66
C GLY A 456 -0.94 -8.54 5.94
N ALA A 457 -0.92 -9.11 7.15
CA ALA A 457 -0.07 -10.25 7.49
C ALA A 457 -0.48 -11.59 6.82
N GLY A 458 -1.54 -11.56 6.01
CA GLY A 458 -2.18 -12.74 5.44
C GLY A 458 -3.07 -13.49 6.44
N GLY A 459 -3.35 -14.74 6.14
CA GLY A 459 -4.23 -15.62 6.88
C GLY A 459 -4.90 -16.67 5.97
N LEU A 460 -5.56 -17.65 6.57
CA LEU A 460 -6.33 -18.64 5.80
C LEU A 460 -7.61 -18.04 5.22
N LEU A 461 -7.96 -18.47 4.01
CA LEU A 461 -9.22 -18.18 3.33
C LEU A 461 -10.01 -19.48 3.11
N ARG A 462 -11.29 -19.37 2.78
CA ARG A 462 -12.13 -20.51 2.37
C ARG A 462 -13.06 -20.18 1.21
N ALA A 463 -13.50 -21.21 0.47
CA ALA A 463 -14.43 -21.05 -0.63
C ALA A 463 -15.75 -20.36 -0.19
N GLY A 464 -16.26 -19.46 -1.03
CA GLY A 464 -17.44 -18.63 -0.77
C GLY A 464 -17.19 -17.39 0.08
N GLN A 465 -15.98 -17.21 0.65
CA GLN A 465 -15.57 -15.98 1.34
C GLN A 465 -15.35 -14.86 0.33
N VAL A 466 -15.69 -13.62 0.68
CA VAL A 466 -15.29 -12.44 -0.11
C VAL A 466 -13.95 -11.93 0.39
N VAL A 467 -13.04 -11.67 -0.54
CA VAL A 467 -11.74 -11.04 -0.29
C VAL A 467 -11.54 -9.86 -1.22
N ARG A 468 -10.86 -8.84 -0.70
CA ARG A 468 -10.32 -7.75 -1.49
C ARG A 468 -8.87 -8.10 -1.86
N VAL A 469 -8.55 -8.10 -3.15
CA VAL A 469 -7.20 -8.41 -3.64
C VAL A 469 -6.31 -7.18 -3.50
N VAL A 470 -5.14 -7.34 -2.90
CA VAL A 470 -4.26 -6.25 -2.44
C VAL A 470 -2.79 -6.69 -2.50
N PRO A 471 -2.22 -6.95 -3.69
CA PRO A 471 -0.78 -7.13 -3.82
C PRO A 471 -0.05 -5.84 -3.36
N PRO A 472 1.10 -5.95 -2.67
CA PRO A 472 1.83 -4.81 -2.14
C PRO A 472 2.55 -4.07 -3.27
N PHE A 473 2.45 -2.74 -3.32
CA PHE A 473 3.13 -1.92 -4.32
C PHE A 473 4.61 -1.69 -3.92
N THR A 474 5.41 -2.76 -3.96
CA THR A 474 6.86 -2.77 -3.63
C THR A 474 7.60 -3.79 -4.52
N THR A 475 8.93 -3.91 -4.39
CA THR A 475 9.77 -4.98 -4.98
C THR A 475 9.24 -6.40 -4.73
N ALA A 476 8.41 -6.59 -3.69
CA ALA A 476 7.73 -7.86 -3.46
C ALA A 476 6.77 -8.26 -4.60
N ASN A 477 6.28 -7.31 -5.41
CA ASN A 477 5.32 -7.53 -6.50
C ASN A 477 5.70 -6.77 -7.79
N GLN A 478 6.71 -7.27 -8.50
CA GLN A 478 7.14 -6.80 -9.82
C GLN A 478 6.82 -7.87 -10.90
N PRO A 479 5.56 -7.98 -11.36
CA PRO A 479 5.21 -8.87 -12.46
C PRO A 479 5.89 -8.44 -13.76
N GLU A 480 6.32 -9.41 -14.58
CA GLU A 480 6.84 -9.13 -15.93
C GLU A 480 5.77 -8.45 -16.79
N LEU A 481 6.14 -7.36 -17.45
CA LEU A 481 5.29 -6.59 -18.34
C LEU A 481 6.01 -6.32 -19.66
N ALA A 482 5.23 -6.16 -20.71
CA ALA A 482 5.67 -5.66 -21.99
C ALA A 482 4.73 -4.56 -22.49
N TYR A 483 5.22 -3.69 -23.36
CA TYR A 483 4.43 -2.69 -24.08
C TYR A 483 4.91 -2.63 -25.54
N GLU A 484 4.14 -1.98 -26.42
CA GLU A 484 4.64 -1.68 -27.77
C GLU A 484 5.38 -0.35 -27.75
N ASP A 485 6.68 -0.38 -28.06
CA ASP A 485 7.50 0.83 -28.16
C ASP A 485 6.97 1.74 -29.28
N GLU A 486 6.62 2.97 -28.92
CA GLU A 486 5.91 3.90 -29.80
C GLU A 486 6.69 4.22 -31.08
N ALA A 487 8.03 4.33 -30.97
CA ALA A 487 8.90 4.75 -32.07
C ALA A 487 9.26 3.61 -33.04
N THR A 488 9.43 2.38 -32.55
CA THR A 488 9.84 1.23 -33.38
C THR A 488 8.74 0.22 -33.69
N LYS A 489 7.56 0.36 -33.07
CA LYS A 489 6.41 -0.57 -33.16
C LYS A 489 6.81 -2.03 -32.87
N LYS A 490 7.59 -2.19 -31.80
CA LYS A 490 8.06 -3.49 -31.30
C LYS A 490 7.58 -3.71 -29.90
N ILE A 491 7.19 -4.96 -29.59
CA ILE A 491 6.98 -5.37 -28.21
C ILE A 491 8.34 -5.35 -27.50
N VAL A 492 8.43 -4.56 -26.43
CA VAL A 492 9.60 -4.44 -25.54
C VAL A 492 9.18 -4.80 -24.11
N ASN A 493 10.08 -5.39 -23.34
CA ASN A 493 9.85 -5.68 -21.93
C ASN A 493 10.07 -4.41 -21.09
N ALA A 494 9.15 -4.10 -20.19
CA ALA A 494 9.30 -3.01 -19.24
C ALA A 494 10.29 -3.39 -18.13
N SER A 495 11.05 -2.40 -17.64
CA SER A 495 11.94 -2.55 -16.49
C SER A 495 11.16 -3.04 -15.25
N PRO A 496 11.69 -4.00 -14.45
CA PRO A 496 10.96 -4.57 -13.31
C PRO A 496 10.59 -3.51 -12.27
N ARG A 497 9.28 -3.23 -12.16
CA ARG A 497 8.74 -2.14 -11.34
C ARG A 497 7.51 -2.61 -10.55
N PRO A 498 7.29 -2.10 -9.33
CA PRO A 498 6.12 -2.45 -8.53
C PRO A 498 4.83 -2.18 -9.31
N SER A 499 3.89 -3.12 -9.27
CA SER A 499 2.66 -3.03 -10.06
C SER A 499 1.42 -3.35 -9.23
N ASN A 500 0.29 -2.73 -9.61
CA ASN A 500 -1.00 -2.80 -8.93
C ASN A 500 -1.79 -4.10 -9.16
N PHE A 501 -1.17 -5.17 -9.65
CA PHE A 501 -1.87 -6.39 -10.04
C PHE A 501 -1.03 -7.65 -9.82
N VAL A 502 -1.69 -8.81 -9.90
CA VAL A 502 -1.03 -10.11 -10.07
C VAL A 502 -1.65 -10.91 -11.22
N TYR A 503 -0.87 -11.80 -11.81
CA TYR A 503 -1.32 -12.66 -12.90
C TYR A 503 -2.27 -13.77 -12.41
N LEU A 504 -3.25 -14.07 -13.26
CA LEU A 504 -4.24 -15.12 -13.12
C LEU A 504 -3.91 -16.29 -14.04
N HIS A 505 -3.83 -17.48 -13.45
CA HIS A 505 -3.48 -18.74 -14.07
C HIS A 505 -4.65 -19.74 -14.06
N THR A 506 -4.60 -20.74 -14.93
CA THR A 506 -5.58 -21.84 -14.98
C THR A 506 -5.45 -22.82 -13.81
N GLU A 507 -4.26 -22.93 -13.22
CA GLU A 507 -3.94 -23.84 -12.12
C GLU A 507 -3.12 -23.13 -11.01
N PRO A 508 -3.01 -23.69 -9.79
CA PRO A 508 -2.16 -23.16 -8.72
C PRO A 508 -0.67 -23.43 -8.99
N SER A 509 -0.14 -22.85 -10.07
CA SER A 509 1.25 -22.96 -10.50
C SER A 509 1.60 -21.84 -11.48
N ALA A 510 2.72 -21.14 -11.23
CA ALA A 510 3.24 -20.10 -12.12
C ALA A 510 3.71 -20.65 -13.48
N ALA A 511 3.96 -21.96 -13.58
CA ALA A 511 4.28 -22.65 -14.83
C ALA A 511 3.03 -23.10 -15.62
N SER A 512 1.81 -22.86 -15.10
CA SER A 512 0.57 -23.11 -15.83
C SER A 512 0.15 -21.89 -16.64
N ALA A 513 -0.63 -22.11 -17.70
CA ALA A 513 -1.07 -21.06 -18.60
C ALA A 513 -1.80 -19.94 -17.85
N THR A 514 -1.52 -18.68 -18.21
CA THR A 514 -2.35 -17.56 -17.79
C THR A 514 -3.75 -17.67 -18.38
N LEU A 515 -4.72 -16.99 -17.78
CA LEU A 515 -6.04 -16.88 -18.39
C LEU A 515 -5.98 -16.24 -19.79
N VAL A 516 -6.94 -16.62 -20.60
CA VAL A 516 -7.21 -16.05 -21.93
C VAL A 516 -8.59 -15.39 -21.88
N ASP A 517 -8.67 -14.14 -22.29
CA ASP A 517 -9.92 -13.41 -22.50
C ASP A 517 -10.52 -13.79 -23.86
N PRO A 518 -11.85 -13.97 -23.99
CA PRO A 518 -12.45 -14.36 -25.27
C PRO A 518 -12.64 -13.19 -26.27
N TYR A 519 -12.30 -11.95 -25.95
CA TYR A 519 -12.46 -10.77 -26.81
C TYR A 519 -11.19 -10.36 -27.57
N PHE A 520 -9.99 -10.58 -27.02
CA PHE A 520 -8.71 -10.16 -27.61
C PHE A 520 -7.60 -11.20 -27.42
N SER A 521 -6.65 -11.24 -28.36
CA SER A 521 -5.58 -12.24 -28.45
C SER A 521 -4.17 -11.64 -28.35
N SER A 522 -4.02 -10.54 -27.62
CA SER A 522 -2.74 -9.90 -27.34
C SER A 522 -1.79 -10.79 -26.53
N LEU A 523 -0.49 -10.49 -26.57
CA LEU A 523 0.51 -11.16 -25.73
C LEU A 523 0.12 -11.06 -24.24
N TRP A 524 0.35 -12.12 -23.47
CA TRP A 524 -0.13 -12.22 -22.08
C TRP A 524 0.57 -11.26 -21.10
N THR A 525 1.81 -10.83 -21.42
CA THR A 525 2.55 -9.81 -20.67
C THR A 525 2.23 -8.37 -21.09
N LEU A 526 1.52 -8.15 -22.20
CA LEU A 526 1.29 -6.81 -22.74
C LEU A 526 0.48 -5.94 -21.74
N GLY A 527 0.82 -4.66 -21.58
CA GLY A 527 0.18 -3.72 -20.65
C GLY A 527 -1.35 -3.74 -20.73
N SER A 528 -1.87 -3.49 -21.94
CA SER A 528 -3.29 -3.50 -22.31
C SER A 528 -3.99 -4.86 -22.19
N ASN A 529 -3.25 -5.97 -22.01
CA ASN A 529 -3.86 -7.27 -21.73
C ASN A 529 -4.33 -7.36 -20.27
N TYR A 530 -5.56 -6.94 -19.99
CA TYR A 530 -6.21 -7.07 -18.68
C TYR A 530 -6.93 -8.44 -18.49
N GLY A 531 -6.86 -9.32 -19.49
CA GLY A 531 -7.57 -10.62 -19.50
C GLY A 531 -7.09 -11.62 -18.44
N ASN A 532 -5.87 -11.43 -17.97
CA ASN A 532 -5.18 -12.30 -17.04
C ASN A 532 -4.65 -11.56 -15.80
N LYS A 533 -5.13 -10.34 -15.51
CA LYS A 533 -4.66 -9.52 -14.40
C LYS A 533 -5.78 -9.31 -13.38
N VAL A 534 -5.50 -9.49 -12.08
CA VAL A 534 -6.40 -9.04 -11.01
C VAL A 534 -5.82 -7.83 -10.31
N ARG A 535 -6.56 -6.70 -10.38
CA ARG A 535 -6.16 -5.39 -9.85
C ARG A 535 -6.30 -5.27 -8.34
N ALA A 536 -5.47 -4.43 -7.75
CA ALA A 536 -5.50 -4.06 -6.34
C ALA A 536 -6.76 -3.27 -5.99
N GLY A 537 -7.30 -3.59 -4.82
CA GLY A 537 -8.47 -2.98 -4.23
C GLY A 537 -9.83 -3.59 -4.63
N GLY A 538 -9.92 -4.37 -5.71
CA GLY A 538 -11.17 -5.00 -6.15
C GLY A 538 -11.60 -6.20 -5.30
N GLN A 539 -12.92 -6.40 -5.16
CA GLN A 539 -13.50 -7.50 -4.35
C GLN A 539 -13.91 -8.72 -5.17
N TYR A 540 -13.52 -9.91 -4.71
CA TYR A 540 -13.74 -11.19 -5.39
C TYR A 540 -14.21 -12.28 -4.43
N VAL A 541 -14.97 -13.25 -4.94
CA VAL A 541 -15.37 -14.43 -4.17
C VAL A 541 -14.31 -15.53 -4.35
N VAL A 542 -13.77 -16.02 -3.24
CA VAL A 542 -12.83 -17.15 -3.21
C VAL A 542 -13.54 -18.41 -3.71
N ALA A 543 -12.97 -19.05 -4.72
CA ALA A 543 -13.43 -20.32 -5.26
C ALA A 543 -12.69 -21.53 -4.65
N GLU A 544 -11.42 -21.38 -4.30
CA GLU A 544 -10.55 -22.44 -3.74
C GLU A 544 -9.25 -21.83 -3.16
N THR A 545 -8.48 -22.62 -2.40
CA THR A 545 -7.15 -22.28 -1.88
C THR A 545 -6.26 -23.51 -1.88
N ARG A 546 -4.98 -23.38 -2.26
CA ARG A 546 -4.01 -24.49 -2.24
C ARG A 546 -2.60 -24.00 -1.89
N GLY A 547 -2.27 -24.00 -0.59
CA GLY A 547 -1.02 -23.42 -0.11
C GLY A 547 -0.96 -21.92 -0.43
N ASP A 548 0.16 -21.46 -0.97
CA ASP A 548 0.38 -20.06 -1.39
C ASP A 548 -0.36 -19.65 -2.68
N TRP A 549 -1.48 -20.31 -3.01
CA TRP A 549 -2.31 -20.02 -4.18
C TRP A 549 -3.78 -19.86 -3.78
N THR A 550 -4.41 -18.79 -4.27
CA THR A 550 -5.84 -18.51 -4.08
C THR A 550 -6.53 -18.52 -5.43
N ALA A 551 -7.67 -19.22 -5.51
CA ALA A 551 -8.56 -19.17 -6.65
C ALA A 551 -9.74 -18.23 -6.38
N ILE A 552 -10.10 -17.42 -7.36
CA ILE A 552 -11.31 -16.59 -7.36
C ILE A 552 -12.23 -16.97 -8.53
N TRP A 553 -13.52 -16.65 -8.41
CA TRP A 553 -14.42 -16.64 -9.56
C TRP A 553 -14.17 -15.39 -10.41
N TYR A 554 -13.85 -15.58 -11.68
CA TYR A 554 -13.43 -14.51 -12.59
C TYR A 554 -13.86 -14.84 -14.02
N ALA A 555 -14.76 -14.02 -14.59
CA ALA A 555 -15.24 -14.13 -15.97
C ALA A 555 -15.71 -15.54 -16.42
N GLY A 556 -16.47 -16.22 -15.56
CA GLY A 556 -16.98 -17.58 -15.81
C GLY A 556 -15.99 -18.70 -15.51
N LYS A 557 -14.76 -18.38 -15.06
CA LYS A 557 -13.67 -19.32 -14.80
C LYS A 557 -13.28 -19.32 -13.32
N LYS A 558 -12.63 -20.40 -12.89
CA LYS A 558 -11.83 -20.42 -11.65
C LYS A 558 -10.43 -19.92 -12.01
N ALA A 559 -9.95 -18.87 -11.34
CA ALA A 559 -8.73 -18.16 -11.72
C ALA A 559 -7.76 -18.07 -10.54
N TRP A 560 -6.54 -18.58 -10.71
CA TRP A 560 -5.56 -18.73 -9.63
C TRP A 560 -4.51 -17.63 -9.66
N PHE A 561 -4.26 -16.97 -8.52
CA PHE A 561 -3.09 -16.11 -8.34
C PHE A 561 -2.24 -16.58 -7.16
N GLN A 562 -0.94 -16.27 -7.22
CA GLN A 562 -0.04 -16.51 -6.11
C GLN A 562 -0.36 -15.54 -4.97
N ASN A 563 -0.64 -16.09 -3.80
CA ASN A 563 -1.07 -15.36 -2.60
C ASN A 563 -0.33 -15.92 -1.37
N PRO A 564 0.97 -15.61 -1.20
CA PRO A 564 1.80 -16.27 -0.19
C PRO A 564 1.28 -16.04 1.22
N GLY A 565 0.93 -17.11 1.94
CA GLY A 565 0.30 -17.06 3.26
C GLY A 565 -1.00 -16.24 3.34
N GLY A 566 -1.66 -15.95 2.22
CA GLY A 566 -2.83 -15.04 2.16
C GLY A 566 -2.50 -13.54 2.16
N GLN A 567 -1.23 -13.15 2.10
CA GLN A 567 -0.76 -11.76 2.28
C GLN A 567 -1.26 -10.78 1.21
N TYR A 568 -1.69 -11.25 0.03
CA TYR A 568 -2.19 -10.41 -1.07
C TYR A 568 -3.73 -10.26 -1.03
N THR A 569 -4.36 -10.57 0.10
CA THR A 569 -5.81 -10.53 0.29
C THR A 569 -6.22 -10.06 1.67
N VAL A 570 -7.31 -9.28 1.75
CA VAL A 570 -7.99 -8.98 3.02
C VAL A 570 -9.44 -9.48 2.97
N PRO A 571 -9.91 -10.25 3.96
CA PRO A 571 -11.31 -10.65 4.08
C PRO A 571 -12.27 -9.44 4.13
N VAL A 572 -13.41 -9.53 3.44
CA VAL A 572 -14.48 -8.52 3.53
C VAL A 572 -15.72 -9.15 4.19
N PRO A 573 -15.82 -9.15 5.53
CA PRO A 573 -16.98 -9.70 6.22
C PRO A 573 -18.24 -8.89 5.90
N GLY A 574 -19.37 -9.59 5.74
CA GLY A 574 -20.67 -8.96 5.44
C GLY A 574 -20.91 -8.59 3.96
N ALA A 575 -19.91 -8.69 3.09
CA ALA A 575 -20.09 -8.47 1.66
C ALA A 575 -21.08 -9.46 1.03
N THR A 576 -21.88 -8.98 0.07
CA THR A 576 -22.92 -9.78 -0.58
C THR A 576 -22.39 -10.46 -1.85
N THR A 577 -22.68 -11.75 -1.97
CA THR A 577 -22.42 -12.56 -3.16
C THR A 577 -23.68 -12.72 -4.01
N VAL A 578 -23.50 -12.75 -5.32
CA VAL A 578 -24.54 -12.96 -6.33
C VAL A 578 -24.30 -14.30 -7.02
N LYS A 579 -25.36 -15.11 -7.18
CA LYS A 579 -25.32 -16.45 -7.79
C LYS A 579 -26.49 -16.62 -8.75
N VAL A 580 -26.35 -17.44 -9.79
CA VAL A 580 -27.46 -17.80 -10.70
C VAL A 580 -28.65 -18.34 -9.90
N ALA A 581 -29.88 -17.92 -10.23
CA ALA A 581 -31.07 -18.33 -9.50
C ALA A 581 -31.38 -19.83 -9.70
N PRO A 582 -31.94 -20.52 -8.68
CA PRO A 582 -32.31 -21.94 -8.78
C PRO A 582 -33.23 -22.24 -9.98
N GLY A 583 -32.86 -23.24 -10.78
CA GLY A 583 -33.61 -23.67 -11.96
C GLY A 583 -33.14 -23.04 -13.28
N LEU A 584 -32.27 -22.02 -13.26
CA LEU A 584 -31.63 -21.48 -14.46
C LEU A 584 -30.29 -22.19 -14.76
N SER A 585 -29.98 -22.33 -16.05
CA SER A 585 -28.71 -22.90 -16.53
C SER A 585 -27.57 -21.88 -16.61
N ALA A 586 -27.90 -20.59 -16.67
CA ALA A 586 -26.99 -19.44 -16.60
C ALA A 586 -27.78 -18.17 -16.25
N ALA A 587 -27.08 -17.10 -15.88
CA ALA A 587 -27.62 -15.73 -15.89
C ALA A 587 -26.94 -14.92 -17.01
N ALA A 588 -27.66 -14.00 -17.65
CA ALA A 588 -27.12 -13.17 -18.72
C ALA A 588 -26.33 -11.98 -18.14
N VAL A 589 -25.12 -11.77 -18.68
CA VAL A 589 -24.21 -10.68 -18.30
C VAL A 589 -24.37 -9.54 -19.28
N TYR A 590 -24.59 -8.33 -18.78
CA TYR A 590 -24.89 -7.13 -19.55
C TYR A 590 -23.79 -6.09 -19.38
N GLY A 591 -23.33 -5.56 -20.51
CA GLY A 591 -22.33 -4.49 -20.58
C GLY A 591 -22.86 -3.10 -20.21
N ARG A 592 -24.18 -2.96 -20.05
CA ARG A 592 -24.91 -1.72 -19.83
C ARG A 592 -26.29 -2.02 -19.24
N SER A 593 -26.84 -1.14 -18.42
CA SER A 593 -28.17 -1.30 -17.83
C SER A 593 -29.19 -0.42 -18.56
N PHE A 594 -29.46 -0.72 -19.83
CA PHE A 594 -30.47 -0.01 -20.62
C PHE A 594 -31.89 -0.49 -20.26
N PRO A 595 -32.92 0.37 -20.41
CA PRO A 595 -34.31 0.01 -20.20
C PRO A 595 -34.82 -0.94 -21.31
N GLU A 596 -35.93 -1.64 -21.07
CA GLU A 596 -36.54 -2.48 -22.11
C GLU A 596 -37.22 -1.67 -23.24
N THR A 597 -37.29 -2.25 -24.45
CA THR A 597 -37.87 -1.69 -25.70
C THR A 597 -39.22 -0.98 -25.51
N ALA A 598 -40.05 -1.48 -24.59
CA ALA A 598 -41.36 -0.93 -24.26
C ALA A 598 -41.28 0.46 -23.60
N ALA A 599 -40.25 0.73 -22.80
CA ALA A 599 -40.05 2.01 -22.13
C ALA A 599 -39.73 3.14 -23.12
N TYR A 600 -38.87 2.90 -24.11
CA TYR A 600 -38.62 3.83 -25.22
C TYR A 600 -39.90 4.12 -26.01
N THR A 601 -40.65 3.06 -26.33
CA THR A 601 -41.91 3.16 -27.06
C THR A 601 -42.93 4.01 -26.30
N ALA A 602 -43.09 3.78 -24.99
CA ALA A 602 -43.92 4.61 -24.11
C ALA A 602 -43.39 6.04 -23.93
N ALA A 603 -42.07 6.23 -24.05
CA ALA A 603 -41.43 7.54 -24.03
C ALA A 603 -41.57 8.32 -25.36
N GLY A 604 -42.07 7.69 -26.44
CA GLY A 604 -42.15 8.29 -27.77
C GLY A 604 -40.80 8.35 -28.51
N LEU A 605 -39.85 7.50 -28.12
CA LEU A 605 -38.49 7.46 -28.64
C LEU A 605 -38.19 6.09 -29.29
N LYS A 606 -37.22 6.08 -30.21
CA LYS A 606 -36.74 4.83 -30.82
C LYS A 606 -35.67 4.19 -29.93
N PRO A 607 -35.77 2.89 -29.59
CA PRO A 607 -34.70 2.17 -28.89
C PRO A 607 -33.43 2.06 -29.75
N PRO A 608 -32.24 1.91 -29.12
CA PRO A 608 -31.07 1.32 -29.77
C PRO A 608 -31.40 -0.03 -30.42
N ALA A 609 -30.67 -0.39 -31.50
CA ALA A 609 -30.93 -1.64 -32.23
C ALA A 609 -30.50 -2.91 -31.47
N ASP A 610 -29.81 -2.72 -30.34
CA ASP A 610 -29.13 -3.68 -29.50
C ASP A 610 -29.51 -3.49 -28.01
N ASP A 611 -30.65 -2.82 -27.71
CA ASP A 611 -31.09 -2.43 -26.36
C ASP A 611 -31.01 -3.58 -25.32
N GLY A 612 -31.51 -4.77 -25.69
CA GLY A 612 -31.48 -5.98 -24.87
C GLY A 612 -30.24 -6.88 -25.01
N ALA A 613 -29.15 -6.43 -25.65
CA ALA A 613 -27.97 -7.24 -25.91
C ALA A 613 -27.15 -7.56 -24.64
N SER A 614 -26.76 -8.83 -24.50
CA SER A 614 -25.84 -9.33 -23.46
C SER A 614 -24.46 -9.64 -24.06
N LEU A 615 -23.44 -9.77 -23.21
CA LEU A 615 -22.08 -10.18 -23.58
C LEU A 615 -22.04 -11.71 -23.76
N THR A 616 -22.04 -12.19 -25.00
CA THR A 616 -22.28 -13.62 -25.28
C THR A 616 -21.05 -14.52 -25.14
N ARG A 617 -19.83 -13.95 -25.06
CA ARG A 617 -18.59 -14.74 -24.93
C ARG A 617 -18.25 -15.13 -23.48
N PHE A 618 -18.99 -14.61 -22.50
CA PHE A 618 -18.86 -14.94 -21.08
C PHE A 618 -20.01 -15.84 -20.60
N ALA A 619 -19.76 -16.63 -19.55
CA ALA A 619 -20.76 -17.56 -19.00
C ALA A 619 -20.82 -17.49 -17.46
N PHE A 620 -21.86 -16.83 -16.92
CA PHE A 620 -22.21 -16.92 -15.50
C PHE A 620 -23.09 -18.15 -15.27
N ALA A 621 -22.47 -19.26 -14.90
CA ALA A 621 -23.12 -20.55 -14.70
C ALA A 621 -23.38 -20.88 -13.21
N PRO A 622 -24.32 -21.79 -12.89
CA PRO A 622 -24.51 -22.34 -11.55
C PRO A 622 -23.22 -22.86 -10.90
N GLY A 623 -23.12 -22.70 -9.58
CA GLY A 623 -21.92 -23.03 -8.80
C GLY A 623 -20.89 -21.90 -8.71
N GLN A 624 -20.93 -20.92 -9.63
CA GLN A 624 -20.14 -19.69 -9.53
C GLN A 624 -20.78 -18.70 -8.54
N ALA A 625 -19.98 -17.72 -8.09
CA ALA A 625 -20.47 -16.59 -7.28
C ALA A 625 -19.61 -15.34 -7.52
N TYR A 626 -20.23 -14.17 -7.64
CA TYR A 626 -19.56 -12.88 -7.84
C TYR A 626 -19.92 -11.89 -6.75
N VAL A 627 -19.15 -10.82 -6.57
CA VAL A 627 -19.44 -9.79 -5.56
C VAL A 627 -20.47 -8.80 -6.09
N LYS A 628 -21.47 -8.45 -5.28
CA LYS A 628 -22.41 -7.37 -5.59
C LYS A 628 -21.70 -6.02 -5.46
N ALA A 629 -21.57 -5.32 -6.58
CA ALA A 629 -20.80 -4.08 -6.69
C ALA A 629 -21.59 -2.81 -6.33
N GLY A 630 -22.87 -2.92 -5.94
CA GLY A 630 -23.73 -1.78 -5.63
C GLY A 630 -25.20 -2.18 -5.47
N PRO A 631 -26.12 -1.23 -5.20
CA PRO A 631 -27.55 -1.49 -5.15
C PRO A 631 -28.11 -1.90 -6.53
N ALA A 632 -29.28 -2.56 -6.54
CA ALA A 632 -29.96 -2.87 -7.79
C ALA A 632 -30.57 -1.59 -8.40
N VAL A 633 -30.27 -1.30 -9.66
CA VAL A 633 -30.73 -0.12 -10.40
C VAL A 633 -31.81 -0.48 -11.41
N ARG A 634 -32.67 0.47 -11.76
CA ARG A 634 -33.54 0.33 -12.95
C ARG A 634 -32.69 0.50 -14.19
N GLY A 635 -33.07 -0.13 -15.30
CA GLY A 635 -32.49 0.22 -16.58
C GLY A 635 -32.88 1.65 -16.95
N ASP A 636 -31.93 2.51 -17.33
CA ASP A 636 -32.22 3.90 -17.72
C ASP A 636 -31.31 4.44 -18.84
N GLU A 637 -31.82 5.42 -19.61
CA GLU A 637 -31.13 6.01 -20.77
C GLU A 637 -31.47 7.50 -20.99
N TRP A 638 -30.47 8.39 -20.84
CA TRP A 638 -30.60 9.81 -21.15
C TRP A 638 -30.49 10.11 -22.65
N PHE A 639 -31.56 10.65 -23.25
CA PHE A 639 -31.57 11.15 -24.62
C PHE A 639 -31.31 12.65 -24.66
N GLY A 640 -30.04 13.04 -24.86
CA GLY A 640 -29.63 14.45 -24.92
C GLY A 640 -30.36 15.28 -25.98
N SER A 641 -30.76 14.68 -27.11
CA SER A 641 -31.55 15.34 -28.17
C SER A 641 -33.02 15.58 -27.82
N ALA A 642 -33.57 14.83 -26.85
CA ALA A 642 -34.93 14.95 -26.36
C ALA A 642 -35.02 15.57 -24.95
N GLN A 643 -33.87 15.80 -24.30
CA GLN A 643 -33.73 16.23 -22.89
C GLN A 643 -34.63 15.41 -21.95
N LYS A 644 -34.52 14.07 -22.05
CA LYS A 644 -35.40 13.11 -21.37
C LYS A 644 -34.65 11.85 -20.95
N ASN A 645 -34.81 11.43 -19.69
CA ASN A 645 -34.42 10.08 -19.27
C ASN A 645 -35.56 9.08 -19.60
N VAL A 646 -35.22 7.94 -20.19
CA VAL A 646 -36.12 6.80 -20.38
C VAL A 646 -35.80 5.79 -19.29
N VAL A 647 -36.75 5.53 -18.38
CA VAL A 647 -36.55 4.61 -17.25
C VAL A 647 -37.45 3.38 -17.41
N GLY A 648 -36.87 2.20 -17.25
CA GLY A 648 -37.52 0.90 -17.43
C GLY A 648 -38.06 0.26 -16.15
N SER A 649 -38.82 -0.81 -16.34
CA SER A 649 -39.31 -1.68 -15.27
C SER A 649 -38.25 -2.69 -14.80
N THR A 650 -37.35 -3.11 -15.71
CA THR A 650 -36.28 -4.09 -15.44
C THR A 650 -35.28 -3.59 -14.38
N LEU A 651 -34.95 -4.47 -13.42
CA LEU A 651 -33.93 -4.24 -12.40
C LEU A 651 -32.64 -5.02 -12.69
N TYR A 652 -31.51 -4.32 -12.58
CA TYR A 652 -30.16 -4.83 -12.82
C TYR A 652 -29.32 -4.73 -11.54
N VAL A 653 -28.67 -5.82 -11.16
CA VAL A 653 -27.68 -5.86 -10.08
C VAL A 653 -26.29 -5.65 -10.67
N PRO A 654 -25.52 -4.63 -10.27
CA PRO A 654 -24.13 -4.50 -10.65
C PRO A 654 -23.27 -5.53 -9.90
N ILE A 655 -22.31 -6.16 -10.59
CA ILE A 655 -21.40 -7.15 -10.03
C ILE A 655 -19.96 -6.93 -10.52
N ARG A 656 -18.98 -7.30 -9.68
CA ARG A 656 -17.59 -7.49 -10.12
C ARG A 656 -17.50 -8.79 -10.91
N PHE A 657 -17.20 -8.69 -12.20
CA PHE A 657 -17.09 -9.84 -13.10
C PHE A 657 -16.02 -9.54 -14.14
N HIS A 658 -15.02 -10.43 -14.25
CA HIS A 658 -13.68 -10.01 -14.71
C HIS A 658 -13.14 -8.99 -13.68
N HIS A 659 -12.24 -8.07 -14.05
CA HIS A 659 -11.96 -6.88 -13.22
C HIS A 659 -13.08 -5.82 -13.35
N LYS A 660 -13.91 -5.91 -14.40
CA LYS A 660 -14.90 -4.88 -14.76
C LYS A 660 -16.15 -4.91 -13.87
N ILE A 661 -16.86 -3.78 -13.82
CA ILE A 661 -18.19 -3.66 -13.19
C ILE A 661 -19.26 -3.84 -14.28
N VAL A 662 -20.02 -4.94 -14.22
CA VAL A 662 -21.05 -5.29 -15.21
C VAL A 662 -22.40 -5.52 -14.54
N TRP A 663 -23.47 -5.69 -15.32
CA TRP A 663 -24.82 -5.90 -14.79
C TRP A 663 -25.38 -7.30 -15.06
N VAL A 664 -26.22 -7.79 -14.16
CA VAL A 664 -27.04 -8.99 -14.33
C VAL A 664 -28.48 -8.68 -13.93
N LYS A 665 -29.48 -9.28 -14.59
CA LYS A 665 -30.89 -9.04 -14.24
C LYS A 665 -31.20 -9.62 -12.87
N GLN A 666 -31.86 -8.84 -12.00
CA GLN A 666 -32.19 -9.28 -10.64
C GLN A 666 -33.09 -10.53 -10.62
N SER A 667 -33.93 -10.72 -11.64
CA SER A 667 -34.77 -11.92 -11.82
C SER A 667 -34.00 -13.20 -12.15
N GLU A 668 -32.73 -13.11 -12.53
CA GLU A 668 -31.91 -14.26 -12.97
C GLU A 668 -30.91 -14.71 -11.88
N VAL A 669 -30.88 -14.03 -10.73
CA VAL A 669 -29.90 -14.23 -9.67
C VAL A 669 -30.52 -14.29 -8.27
N THR A 670 -29.75 -14.83 -7.33
CA THR A 670 -30.03 -14.80 -5.89
C THR A 670 -28.85 -14.15 -5.17
N GLU A 671 -29.16 -13.37 -4.13
CA GLU A 671 -28.18 -12.69 -3.27
C GLU A 671 -28.02 -13.44 -1.95
N ALA A 672 -26.79 -13.60 -1.47
CA ALA A 672 -26.48 -14.22 -0.19
C ALA A 672 -25.19 -13.63 0.42
N PRO A 673 -25.07 -13.50 1.75
CA PRO A 673 -23.82 -13.07 2.36
C PRO A 673 -22.67 -14.02 2.01
N GLY A 674 -21.46 -13.47 1.85
CA GLY A 674 -20.24 -14.26 1.72
C GLY A 674 -20.00 -15.12 2.96
N ALA A 675 -19.27 -16.22 2.80
CA ALA A 675 -18.85 -17.03 3.92
C ALA A 675 -17.99 -16.18 4.88
N ALA A 676 -18.25 -16.28 6.18
CA ALA A 676 -17.48 -15.56 7.19
C ALA A 676 -15.98 -15.89 7.09
N PRO A 677 -15.06 -15.02 7.57
CA PRO A 677 -13.63 -15.34 7.63
C PRO A 677 -13.33 -16.66 8.34
N VAL A 678 -12.15 -17.22 8.09
CA VAL A 678 -11.61 -18.31 8.92
C VAL A 678 -11.21 -17.72 10.28
N ALA A 679 -11.53 -18.42 11.38
CA ALA A 679 -11.10 -18.04 12.73
C ALA A 679 -9.57 -17.85 12.81
N ALA A 680 -9.06 -17.10 13.79
CA ALA A 680 -7.63 -16.79 13.90
C ALA A 680 -7.15 -16.63 15.37
N ASP A 681 -8.11 -16.55 16.28
CA ASP A 681 -8.00 -16.58 17.73
C ASP A 681 -7.64 -17.98 18.26
N ASP A 682 -7.81 -19.05 17.48
CA ASP A 682 -7.42 -20.42 17.84
C ASP A 682 -5.98 -20.78 17.42
N ARG A 683 -5.53 -20.32 16.23
CA ARG A 683 -4.21 -20.65 15.65
C ARG A 683 -3.05 -19.90 16.32
N TYR A 684 -1.98 -20.64 16.65
CA TYR A 684 -0.79 -20.13 17.32
C TYR A 684 0.33 -19.78 16.34
N ASN A 685 0.94 -18.60 16.51
CA ASN A 685 2.05 -18.12 15.69
C ASN A 685 3.41 -18.50 16.30
N LEU A 686 4.45 -18.43 15.46
CA LEU A 686 5.85 -18.47 15.87
C LEU A 686 6.54 -17.21 15.33
N LEU A 687 7.36 -16.57 16.16
CA LEU A 687 8.10 -15.36 15.79
C LEU A 687 9.60 -15.66 15.71
N ALA A 688 10.27 -15.09 14.71
CA ALA A 688 11.68 -15.38 14.46
C ALA A 688 12.43 -14.11 14.08
N ARG A 689 13.57 -13.85 14.72
CA ARG A 689 14.46 -12.73 14.38
C ARG A 689 15.61 -13.22 13.52
N ASP A 690 15.91 -12.53 12.43
CA ASP A 690 17.09 -12.79 11.61
C ASP A 690 18.33 -12.03 12.08
N THR A 691 19.49 -12.41 11.53
CA THR A 691 20.79 -11.82 11.88
C THR A 691 20.93 -10.32 11.53
N SER A 692 20.01 -9.73 10.75
CA SER A 692 19.94 -8.28 10.52
C SER A 692 19.20 -7.52 11.63
N GLY A 693 18.52 -8.25 12.53
CA GLY A 693 17.67 -7.68 13.56
C GLY A 693 16.21 -7.47 13.13
N VAL A 694 15.77 -8.10 12.04
CA VAL A 694 14.37 -8.08 11.61
C VAL A 694 13.59 -9.20 12.29
N LEU A 695 12.42 -8.87 12.85
CA LEU A 695 11.44 -9.82 13.34
C LEU A 695 10.43 -10.21 12.24
N TRP A 696 10.25 -11.51 12.07
CA TRP A 696 9.31 -12.15 11.16
C TRP A 696 8.23 -12.91 11.93
N GLN A 697 7.04 -13.00 11.32
CA GLN A 697 5.92 -13.80 11.80
C GLN A 697 5.66 -14.98 10.89
N HIS A 698 5.57 -16.15 11.48
CA HIS A 698 5.08 -17.37 10.86
C HIS A 698 3.68 -17.64 11.43
N GLN A 699 2.63 -17.29 10.67
CA GLN A 699 1.25 -17.50 11.13
C GLN A 699 0.95 -18.99 11.27
N GLY A 700 0.30 -19.39 12.36
CA GLY A 700 -0.19 -20.75 12.51
C GLY A 700 -1.22 -21.10 11.45
N SER A 701 -1.15 -22.33 10.91
CA SER A 701 -2.11 -22.85 9.94
C SER A 701 -3.15 -23.79 10.55
N GLY A 702 -2.88 -24.37 11.73
CA GLY A 702 -3.71 -25.44 12.30
C GLY A 702 -3.57 -26.77 11.55
N ASN A 703 -2.40 -27.07 11.00
CA ASN A 703 -2.15 -28.30 10.25
C ASN A 703 -0.76 -28.89 10.60
N ALA A 704 -0.73 -30.04 11.29
CA ALA A 704 0.50 -30.70 11.75
C ALA A 704 1.56 -30.96 10.65
N SER A 705 1.15 -31.12 9.38
CA SER A 705 2.05 -31.38 8.25
C SER A 705 2.56 -30.12 7.55
N ALA A 706 1.93 -28.97 7.79
CA ALA A 706 2.31 -27.67 7.25
C ALA A 706 1.95 -26.56 8.26
N PRO A 707 2.54 -26.55 9.47
CA PRO A 707 2.03 -25.82 10.64
C PRO A 707 2.08 -24.30 10.54
N PHE A 708 2.83 -23.77 9.57
CA PHE A 708 3.02 -22.34 9.38
C PHE A 708 2.74 -21.91 7.94
N LEU A 709 2.13 -20.73 7.80
CA LEU A 709 2.00 -20.02 6.53
C LEU A 709 3.32 -19.35 6.11
N ALA A 710 3.41 -18.89 4.86
CA ALA A 710 4.58 -18.14 4.38
C ALA A 710 4.86 -16.92 5.28
N ARG A 711 6.15 -16.69 5.58
CA ARG A 711 6.57 -15.66 6.55
C ARG A 711 6.10 -14.27 6.14
N TYR A 712 5.53 -13.56 7.11
CA TYR A 712 5.29 -12.12 7.04
C TYR A 712 6.36 -11.39 7.86
N ARG A 713 6.57 -10.09 7.65
CA ARG A 713 7.64 -9.34 8.31
C ARG A 713 7.07 -8.22 9.17
N ILE A 714 7.40 -8.22 10.47
CA ILE A 714 6.85 -7.28 11.46
C ILE A 714 7.65 -5.98 11.46
N SER A 715 8.89 -6.00 11.96
CA SER A 715 9.73 -4.80 12.03
C SER A 715 11.23 -5.07 12.16
N ALA A 716 12.05 -4.07 11.84
CA ALA A 716 13.51 -4.09 12.05
C ALA A 716 13.88 -3.63 13.48
N GLY A 717 15.19 -3.59 13.80
CA GLY A 717 15.71 -3.04 15.06
C GLY A 717 15.57 -3.95 16.29
N TRP A 718 15.10 -5.19 16.14
CA TRP A 718 14.96 -6.15 17.24
C TRP A 718 16.31 -6.71 17.73
N ASN A 719 17.41 -6.44 17.03
CA ASN A 719 18.78 -6.68 17.51
C ASN A 719 19.16 -5.84 18.74
N THR A 720 18.37 -4.81 19.10
CA THR A 720 18.53 -4.10 20.38
C THR A 720 18.25 -5.00 21.60
N TYR A 721 17.48 -6.09 21.43
CA TYR A 721 17.13 -7.02 22.51
C TYR A 721 18.07 -8.22 22.59
N ASP A 722 18.59 -8.53 23.78
CA ASP A 722 19.45 -9.70 24.05
C ASP A 722 18.66 -10.89 24.63
N THR A 723 17.39 -10.68 24.99
CA THR A 723 16.43 -11.73 25.34
C THR A 723 15.02 -11.26 25.01
N VAL A 724 14.20 -12.13 24.43
CA VAL A 724 12.79 -11.90 24.10
C VAL A 724 12.03 -13.18 24.43
N THR A 725 10.86 -13.09 25.08
CA THR A 725 10.06 -14.26 25.44
C THR A 725 8.56 -13.94 25.39
N PRO A 726 7.69 -14.86 24.90
CA PRO A 726 6.25 -14.69 24.95
C PRO A 726 5.75 -14.88 26.38
N MET A 727 4.92 -13.95 26.85
CA MET A 727 4.22 -14.05 28.13
C MET A 727 2.91 -14.83 27.99
N THR A 728 2.16 -14.52 26.93
CA THR A 728 0.92 -15.22 26.55
C THR A 728 1.08 -15.89 25.19
N ALA A 729 0.06 -16.63 24.75
CA ALA A 729 0.06 -17.25 23.43
C ALA A 729 0.12 -16.19 22.32
N LEU A 730 1.06 -16.34 21.39
CA LEU A 730 1.12 -15.56 20.15
C LEU A 730 0.12 -16.16 19.16
N ARG A 731 -0.78 -15.36 18.58
CA ARG A 731 -1.93 -15.87 17.80
C ARG A 731 -2.08 -15.19 16.43
N ALA A 732 -2.75 -15.88 15.51
CA ALA A 732 -2.94 -15.44 14.14
C ALA A 732 -3.86 -14.21 13.98
N ASP A 733 -4.56 -13.81 15.05
CA ASP A 733 -5.30 -12.54 15.16
C ASP A 733 -4.41 -11.34 15.60
N GLY A 734 -3.14 -11.57 15.89
CA GLY A 734 -2.23 -10.53 16.40
C GLY A 734 -2.42 -10.23 17.90
N THR A 735 -3.03 -11.13 18.66
CA THR A 735 -2.93 -11.15 20.12
C THR A 735 -1.70 -11.94 20.58
N GLY A 736 -1.24 -11.64 21.80
CA GLY A 736 -0.04 -12.23 22.40
C GLY A 736 0.94 -11.15 22.89
N ASP A 737 1.31 -11.25 24.15
CA ASP A 737 2.19 -10.30 24.83
C ASP A 737 3.63 -10.83 24.87
N VAL A 738 4.61 -9.93 24.69
CA VAL A 738 6.04 -10.26 24.74
C VAL A 738 6.75 -9.43 25.82
N PHE A 739 7.68 -10.06 26.53
CA PHE A 739 8.62 -9.39 27.42
C PHE A 739 10.05 -9.51 26.86
N ALA A 740 10.79 -8.41 26.85
CA ALA A 740 12.15 -8.37 26.32
C ALA A 740 13.11 -7.59 27.22
N ARG A 741 14.40 -7.87 27.07
CA ARG A 741 15.50 -7.10 27.68
C ARG A 741 16.42 -6.59 26.58
N ASP A 742 16.83 -5.34 26.68
CA ASP A 742 17.85 -4.76 25.80
C ASP A 742 19.28 -5.06 26.29
N THR A 743 20.25 -4.86 25.40
CA THR A 743 21.69 -5.08 25.66
C THR A 743 22.25 -4.23 26.81
N THR A 744 21.52 -3.23 27.33
CA THR A 744 21.90 -2.42 28.50
C THR A 744 21.38 -3.00 29.83
N GLY A 745 20.49 -4.00 29.77
CA GLY A 745 19.83 -4.58 30.94
C GLY A 745 18.52 -3.88 31.34
N VAL A 746 17.92 -3.08 30.46
CA VAL A 746 16.57 -2.51 30.64
C VAL A 746 15.53 -3.43 30.01
N THR A 747 14.41 -3.60 30.69
CA THR A 747 13.29 -4.44 30.25
C THR A 747 12.12 -3.65 29.70
N TRP A 748 11.43 -4.29 28.75
CA TRP A 748 10.37 -3.72 27.94
C TRP A 748 9.22 -4.72 27.79
N TYR A 749 7.98 -4.23 27.90
CA TYR A 749 6.77 -5.03 27.68
C TYR A 749 6.12 -4.62 26.36
N PHE A 750 5.63 -5.60 25.60
CA PHE A 750 4.99 -5.44 24.30
C PHE A 750 3.58 -6.03 24.39
N PRO A 751 2.55 -5.21 24.64
CA PRO A 751 1.18 -5.69 24.66
C PRO A 751 0.73 -6.11 23.26
N GLY A 752 0.00 -7.20 23.15
CA GLY A 752 -0.63 -7.66 21.90
C GLY A 752 -1.58 -6.59 21.34
N SER A 753 -1.59 -6.42 20.02
CA SER A 753 -2.42 -5.39 19.38
C SER A 753 -3.85 -5.85 19.13
N GLY A 754 -4.05 -7.09 18.69
CA GLY A 754 -5.26 -7.55 17.99
C GLY A 754 -5.25 -7.23 16.49
N ASN A 755 -4.06 -7.03 15.90
CA ASN A 755 -3.84 -6.82 14.48
C ASN A 755 -2.59 -7.60 14.04
N PRO A 756 -2.70 -8.66 13.21
CA PRO A 756 -1.58 -9.54 12.92
C PRO A 756 -0.49 -8.89 12.05
N SER A 757 -0.79 -7.77 11.38
CA SER A 757 0.20 -6.96 10.63
C SER A 757 1.14 -6.16 11.55
N ALA A 758 0.63 -5.76 12.70
CA ALA A 758 1.37 -5.00 13.70
C ALA A 758 1.07 -5.61 15.08
N PRO A 759 1.53 -6.85 15.36
CA PRO A 759 1.05 -7.67 16.48
C PRO A 759 1.35 -7.09 17.87
N PHE A 760 2.17 -6.05 17.96
CA PHE A 760 2.49 -5.36 19.21
C PHE A 760 2.08 -3.88 19.20
N ARG A 761 1.52 -3.43 20.32
CA ARG A 761 1.35 -2.01 20.65
C ARG A 761 2.71 -1.37 20.97
N PRO A 762 2.82 -0.03 21.03
CA PRO A 762 4.05 0.65 21.43
C PRO A 762 4.61 0.10 22.75
N ARG A 763 5.91 -0.22 22.77
CA ARG A 763 6.58 -0.86 23.92
C ARG A 763 6.53 0.00 25.18
N VAL A 764 6.25 -0.62 26.32
CA VAL A 764 6.27 0.01 27.65
C VAL A 764 7.62 -0.26 28.31
N ARG A 765 8.28 0.77 28.86
CA ARG A 765 9.53 0.61 29.60
C ARG A 765 9.23 0.15 31.03
N VAL A 766 9.78 -0.99 31.43
CA VAL A 766 9.51 -1.59 32.75
C VAL A 766 10.58 -1.19 33.76
N SER A 767 11.80 -1.77 33.70
CA SER A 767 12.84 -1.46 34.69
C SER A 767 14.26 -1.79 34.22
N ALA A 768 15.27 -1.17 34.85
CA ALA A 768 16.69 -1.46 34.64
C ALA A 768 17.21 -2.53 35.62
N GLY A 769 18.40 -3.07 35.37
CA GLY A 769 19.10 -3.96 36.31
C GLY A 769 18.96 -5.46 36.00
N TRP A 770 18.32 -5.84 34.89
CA TRP A 770 18.03 -7.23 34.57
C TRP A 770 19.21 -8.01 33.98
N GLN A 771 20.38 -7.37 33.81
CA GLN A 771 21.63 -8.03 33.42
C GLN A 771 22.20 -8.99 34.49
N ILE A 772 21.58 -9.08 35.68
CA ILE A 772 21.88 -10.11 36.68
C ILE A 772 21.31 -11.49 36.34
N TYR A 773 20.33 -11.56 35.43
CA TYR A 773 19.72 -12.79 34.94
C TYR A 773 20.39 -13.27 33.65
N ASP A 774 20.48 -14.58 33.45
CA ASP A 774 21.07 -15.22 32.25
C ASP A 774 20.08 -16.11 31.47
N ARG A 775 18.91 -16.39 32.05
CA ARG A 775 17.71 -16.90 31.39
C ARG A 775 16.48 -16.19 31.91
N MET A 776 15.55 -15.86 31.04
CA MET A 776 14.22 -15.30 31.35
C MET A 776 13.24 -15.96 30.38
N VAL A 777 12.13 -16.49 30.89
CA VAL A 777 11.15 -17.23 30.09
C VAL A 777 9.74 -17.00 30.65
N GLY A 778 8.81 -16.61 29.79
CA GLY A 778 7.39 -16.56 30.11
C GLY A 778 6.80 -17.98 30.14
N VAL A 779 5.94 -18.26 31.12
CA VAL A 779 5.46 -19.64 31.39
C VAL A 779 3.95 -19.75 31.47
N ARG A 780 3.22 -18.77 30.92
CA ARG A 780 1.76 -18.59 31.11
C ARG A 780 1.42 -18.53 32.60
N ASP A 781 0.19 -18.82 33.01
CA ASP A 781 -0.23 -18.82 34.41
C ASP A 781 0.19 -20.11 35.14
N ILE A 782 1.41 -20.14 35.68
CA ILE A 782 1.93 -21.32 36.39
C ILE A 782 1.61 -21.32 37.89
N SER A 783 1.22 -20.15 38.42
CA SER A 783 0.89 -19.96 39.83
C SER A 783 -0.61 -19.98 40.15
N GLY A 784 -1.48 -19.96 39.13
CA GLY A 784 -2.92 -20.23 39.22
C GLY A 784 -3.80 -19.01 39.51
N ASP A 785 -3.43 -17.80 39.07
CA ASP A 785 -4.21 -16.57 39.30
C ASP A 785 -4.78 -15.89 38.03
N GLY A 786 -4.70 -16.57 36.89
CA GLY A 786 -5.20 -16.13 35.60
C GLY A 786 -4.27 -15.18 34.84
N ARG A 787 -3.02 -14.98 35.29
CA ARG A 787 -2.09 -14.00 34.70
C ARG A 787 -0.77 -14.66 34.28
N ALA A 788 -0.15 -14.13 33.23
CA ALA A 788 1.10 -14.68 32.71
C ALA A 788 2.29 -14.39 33.64
N ASP A 789 2.91 -15.44 34.15
CA ASP A 789 4.10 -15.40 35.01
C ASP A 789 5.39 -15.48 34.19
N LEU A 790 6.48 -14.93 34.75
CA LEU A 790 7.85 -15.04 34.22
C LEU A 790 8.72 -15.82 35.20
N LEU A 791 9.56 -16.72 34.68
CA LEU A 791 10.68 -17.31 35.41
C LEU A 791 12.00 -16.67 34.96
N ALA A 792 12.84 -16.25 35.90
CA ALA A 792 14.18 -15.75 35.59
C ALA A 792 15.25 -16.43 36.44
N ARG A 793 16.30 -16.92 35.78
CA ARG A 793 17.49 -17.47 36.45
C ARG A 793 18.51 -16.36 36.64
N GLU A 794 18.89 -16.13 37.89
CA GLU A 794 19.99 -15.25 38.27
C GLU A 794 21.31 -15.97 38.01
N LYS A 795 22.37 -15.25 37.61
CA LYS A 795 23.71 -15.81 37.31
C LYS A 795 24.35 -16.62 38.46
N SER A 796 23.78 -16.54 39.65
CA SER A 796 24.05 -17.37 40.83
C SER A 796 23.55 -18.82 40.73
N GLY A 797 22.71 -19.15 39.73
CA GLY A 797 21.99 -20.42 39.64
C GLY A 797 20.71 -20.48 40.48
N VAL A 798 20.22 -19.35 41.00
CA VAL A 798 18.92 -19.25 41.68
C VAL A 798 17.83 -18.92 40.66
N LEU A 799 16.76 -19.72 40.64
CA LEU A 799 15.56 -19.44 39.86
C LEU A 799 14.56 -18.63 40.70
N TRP A 800 13.98 -17.61 40.07
CA TRP A 800 13.01 -16.69 40.66
C TRP A 800 11.72 -16.68 39.83
N LEU A 801 10.57 -16.73 40.53
CA LEU A 801 9.25 -16.48 39.98
C LEU A 801 8.92 -14.99 40.07
N PHE A 802 8.42 -14.45 38.98
CA PHE A 802 7.87 -13.12 38.86
C PHE A 802 6.39 -13.27 38.52
N LYS A 803 5.54 -13.11 39.53
CA LYS A 803 4.10 -13.31 39.35
C LYS A 803 3.48 -12.20 38.51
N GLY A 804 2.69 -12.55 37.51
CA GLY A 804 2.04 -11.60 36.62
C GLY A 804 1.06 -10.68 37.36
N THR A 805 1.11 -9.37 37.10
CA THR A 805 0.10 -8.40 37.60
C THR A 805 -1.01 -8.13 36.58
N GLY A 806 -0.77 -8.40 35.29
CA GLY A 806 -1.67 -8.05 34.20
C GLY A 806 -1.70 -6.55 33.85
N ASP A 807 -0.80 -5.73 34.41
CA ASP A 807 -0.56 -4.35 34.00
C ASP A 807 0.79 -4.25 33.26
N PRO A 808 0.82 -3.92 31.95
CA PRO A 808 2.07 -3.74 31.20
C PRO A 808 3.06 -2.71 31.76
N VAL A 809 2.62 -1.77 32.61
CA VAL A 809 3.51 -0.77 33.27
C VAL A 809 4.21 -1.38 34.48
N THR A 810 3.50 -2.19 35.28
CA THR A 810 4.03 -2.87 36.46
C THR A 810 3.88 -4.40 36.38
N PRO A 811 4.36 -5.08 35.31
CA PRO A 811 3.89 -6.41 34.90
C PRO A 811 4.17 -7.56 35.88
N PHE A 812 5.04 -7.35 36.87
CA PHE A 812 5.43 -8.38 37.83
C PHE A 812 5.39 -7.89 39.28
N ALA A 813 4.86 -8.74 40.15
CA ALA A 813 4.98 -8.61 41.59
C ALA A 813 6.43 -8.88 42.07
N ALA A 814 6.69 -8.65 43.36
CA ALA A 814 7.99 -8.90 43.96
C ALA A 814 8.46 -10.37 43.77
N ARG A 815 9.72 -10.55 43.37
CA ARG A 815 10.26 -11.87 42.99
C ARG A 815 10.24 -12.88 44.14
N VAL A 816 9.70 -14.07 43.89
CA VAL A 816 9.66 -15.20 44.84
C VAL A 816 10.75 -16.20 44.49
N LYS A 817 11.53 -16.67 45.47
CA LYS A 817 12.60 -17.65 45.23
C LYS A 817 11.99 -19.03 44.99
N VAL A 818 12.32 -19.66 43.86
CA VAL A 818 11.90 -21.04 43.56
C VAL A 818 12.88 -22.02 44.22
N SER A 819 14.12 -22.07 43.73
CA SER A 819 15.19 -22.91 44.27
C SER A 819 16.56 -22.51 43.68
N ALA A 820 17.63 -23.13 44.18
CA ALA A 820 19.00 -22.97 43.66
C ALA A 820 19.45 -24.22 42.88
N GLY A 821 20.56 -24.12 42.16
CA GLY A 821 21.14 -25.23 41.39
C GLY A 821 20.73 -25.29 39.91
N TRP A 822 20.10 -24.24 39.39
CA TRP A 822 19.62 -24.19 38.00
C TRP A 822 20.71 -23.96 36.94
N THR A 823 21.99 -23.90 37.35
CA THR A 823 23.17 -23.96 36.46
C THR A 823 23.37 -25.32 35.81
N LEU A 824 22.66 -26.37 36.27
CA LEU A 824 22.63 -27.67 35.61
C LEU A 824 21.95 -27.66 34.23
N TYR A 825 21.18 -26.60 33.93
CA TYR A 825 20.45 -26.44 32.67
C TYR A 825 21.12 -25.40 31.78
N ASP A 826 21.21 -25.67 30.48
CA ASP A 826 21.63 -24.65 29.51
C ASP A 826 20.43 -23.90 28.92
N GLU A 827 19.24 -24.51 28.90
CA GLU A 827 18.01 -23.91 28.35
C GLU A 827 16.77 -24.15 29.22
N LEU A 828 15.83 -23.19 29.20
CA LEU A 828 14.51 -23.22 29.85
C LEU A 828 13.43 -22.79 28.85
N VAL A 829 12.32 -23.52 28.75
CA VAL A 829 11.25 -23.27 27.78
C VAL A 829 9.89 -23.38 28.49
N GLY A 830 9.07 -22.33 28.42
CA GLY A 830 7.66 -22.39 28.79
C GLY A 830 6.87 -23.01 27.63
N THR A 831 6.03 -24.01 27.92
CA THR A 831 5.36 -24.79 26.86
C THR A 831 3.85 -24.69 26.85
N GLY A 832 3.25 -24.13 27.90
CA GLY A 832 1.84 -24.43 28.19
C GLY A 832 1.68 -25.87 28.66
N ASP A 833 0.43 -26.33 28.72
CA ASP A 833 0.09 -27.67 29.20
C ASP A 833 0.47 -28.74 28.15
N LEU A 834 1.53 -29.50 28.43
CA LEU A 834 1.95 -30.65 27.63
C LEU A 834 1.39 -31.98 28.17
N THR A 835 0.85 -31.97 29.39
CA THR A 835 0.49 -33.20 30.12
C THR A 835 -1.01 -33.44 30.25
N GLY A 836 -1.83 -32.48 29.84
CA GLY A 836 -3.30 -32.55 29.81
C GLY A 836 -3.96 -32.35 31.17
N ASP A 837 -3.27 -31.74 32.16
CA ASP A 837 -3.78 -31.57 33.54
C ASP A 837 -4.38 -30.17 33.82
N GLY A 838 -4.40 -29.29 32.81
CA GLY A 838 -4.98 -27.95 32.84
C GLY A 838 -4.01 -26.84 33.26
N LYS A 839 -2.71 -27.14 33.40
CA LYS A 839 -1.70 -26.22 33.96
C LYS A 839 -0.47 -26.14 33.04
N PRO A 840 0.22 -25.00 32.95
CA PRO A 840 1.38 -24.91 32.10
C PRO A 840 2.59 -25.64 32.69
N ASP A 841 3.26 -26.40 31.84
CA ASP A 841 4.50 -27.09 32.11
C ASP A 841 5.72 -26.23 31.70
N VAL A 842 6.88 -26.60 32.24
CA VAL A 842 8.18 -26.04 31.83
C VAL A 842 9.13 -27.16 31.44
N MET A 843 9.77 -27.02 30.28
CA MET A 843 10.85 -27.91 29.84
C MET A 843 12.22 -27.27 30.08
N ALA A 844 13.23 -28.10 30.34
CA ALA A 844 14.61 -27.65 30.49
C ALA A 844 15.60 -28.67 29.91
N ARG A 845 16.63 -28.17 29.21
CA ARG A 845 17.74 -28.99 28.74
C ARG A 845 18.90 -28.90 29.72
N ASP A 846 19.42 -30.04 30.16
CA ASP A 846 20.63 -30.14 30.97
C ASP A 846 21.90 -29.94 30.11
N THR A 847 23.00 -29.52 30.73
CA THR A 847 24.28 -29.26 30.04
C THR A 847 24.91 -30.49 29.37
N THR A 848 24.34 -31.70 29.53
CA THR A 848 24.72 -32.93 28.82
C THR A 848 23.80 -33.25 27.63
N GLY A 849 22.79 -32.42 27.36
CA GLY A 849 21.81 -32.61 26.30
C GLY A 849 20.63 -33.53 26.68
N GLY A 850 20.43 -33.77 27.97
CA GLY A 850 19.23 -34.41 28.49
C GLY A 850 18.07 -33.43 28.65
N MET A 851 16.89 -33.78 28.18
CA MET A 851 15.69 -32.96 28.32
C MET A 851 14.82 -33.42 29.49
N TRP A 852 14.27 -32.47 30.24
CA TRP A 852 13.45 -32.70 31.43
C TRP A 852 12.15 -31.90 31.34
N ILE A 853 11.08 -32.43 31.93
CA ILE A 853 9.84 -31.68 32.20
C ILE A 853 9.70 -31.44 33.71
N PHE A 854 9.28 -30.23 34.05
CA PHE A 854 8.84 -29.80 35.35
C PHE A 854 7.34 -29.55 35.26
N LYS A 855 6.55 -30.46 35.83
CA LYS A 855 5.09 -30.36 35.73
C LYS A 855 4.57 -29.23 36.61
N GLY A 856 3.71 -28.39 36.07
CA GLY A 856 3.06 -27.32 36.83
C GLY A 856 2.19 -27.87 37.97
N THR A 857 2.07 -27.11 39.06
CA THR A 857 1.06 -27.40 40.10
C THR A 857 -0.11 -26.42 40.11
N GLY A 858 0.03 -25.25 39.47
CA GLY A 858 -0.97 -24.18 39.50
C GLY A 858 -1.07 -23.54 40.89
N THR A 859 0.05 -23.52 41.63
CA THR A 859 0.12 -23.02 43.02
C THR A 859 1.51 -22.43 43.32
N SER A 860 1.68 -21.89 44.53
CA SER A 860 2.98 -21.44 45.05
C SER A 860 4.04 -22.55 45.15
N ALA A 861 3.64 -23.83 45.24
CA ALA A 861 4.51 -24.98 45.17
C ALA A 861 4.76 -25.39 43.70
N LEU A 862 5.30 -24.45 42.90
CA LEU A 862 5.30 -24.42 41.42
C LEU A 862 5.39 -25.75 40.66
N PHE A 863 6.28 -26.65 41.07
CA PHE A 863 6.65 -27.83 40.28
C PHE A 863 6.54 -29.14 41.05
N GLN A 864 6.06 -30.18 40.35
CA GLN A 864 6.29 -31.57 40.74
C GLN A 864 7.77 -31.96 40.56
N PRO A 865 8.24 -33.09 41.14
CA PRO A 865 9.59 -33.61 40.88
C PRO A 865 9.84 -33.79 39.36
N ARG A 866 10.97 -33.25 38.87
CA ARG A 866 11.32 -33.29 37.43
C ARG A 866 11.38 -34.72 36.89
N LEU A 867 10.89 -34.92 35.67
CA LEU A 867 10.98 -36.18 34.95
C LEU A 867 11.91 -36.02 33.74
N LYS A 868 12.78 -37.00 33.47
CA LYS A 868 13.62 -36.99 32.27
C LYS A 868 12.83 -37.52 31.08
N ILE A 869 12.85 -36.80 29.97
CA ILE A 869 12.20 -37.19 28.71
C ILE A 869 13.14 -38.09 27.91
N SER A 870 14.31 -37.58 27.52
CA SER A 870 15.32 -38.34 26.77
C SER A 870 16.67 -37.60 26.73
N ASN A 871 17.68 -38.18 26.06
CA ASN A 871 18.96 -37.54 25.74
C ASN A 871 19.01 -37.16 24.25
N GLY A 872 20.01 -36.38 23.83
CA GLY A 872 20.25 -36.03 22.42
C GLY A 872 19.79 -34.63 22.02
N TRP A 873 19.22 -33.85 22.94
CA TRP A 873 18.66 -32.53 22.66
C TRP A 873 19.71 -31.43 22.45
N GLN A 874 21.00 -31.75 22.63
CA GLN A 874 22.12 -30.94 22.17
C GLN A 874 22.30 -30.93 20.64
N ALA A 875 21.53 -31.73 19.89
CA ALA A 875 21.42 -31.62 18.43
C ALA A 875 20.66 -30.33 18.00
N TYR A 876 19.76 -29.83 18.85
CA TYR A 876 18.95 -28.64 18.57
C TYR A 876 19.62 -27.36 19.09
N ARG A 877 19.31 -26.23 18.45
CA ARG A 877 19.76 -24.88 18.80
C ARG A 877 18.61 -23.96 19.21
N GLY A 878 17.42 -24.14 18.61
CA GLY A 878 16.17 -23.53 19.08
C GLY A 878 15.25 -24.59 19.69
N LEU A 879 14.56 -24.24 20.78
CA LEU A 879 13.64 -25.08 21.54
C LEU A 879 12.46 -24.20 22.00
N ILE A 880 11.27 -24.40 21.43
CA ILE A 880 10.15 -23.46 21.50
C ILE A 880 8.84 -24.20 21.81
N GLY A 881 8.01 -23.64 22.68
CA GLY A 881 6.67 -24.14 23.03
C GLY A 881 5.57 -23.18 22.61
N PRO A 882 5.23 -23.09 21.30
CA PRO A 882 4.30 -22.08 20.81
C PRO A 882 2.87 -22.27 21.34
N GLY A 883 2.46 -23.52 21.53
CA GLY A 883 1.07 -23.92 21.79
C GLY A 883 0.60 -24.92 20.74
N ASP A 884 -0.70 -24.99 20.52
CA ASP A 884 -1.31 -25.94 19.59
C ASP A 884 -1.11 -25.49 18.12
N LEU A 885 -0.37 -26.25 17.32
CA LEU A 885 -0.14 -25.92 15.90
C LEU A 885 -1.05 -26.72 14.95
N ASN A 886 -1.89 -27.62 15.48
CA ASN A 886 -2.63 -28.61 14.71
C ASN A 886 -4.16 -28.64 14.98
N LEU A 887 -4.60 -27.89 16.00
CA LEU A 887 -5.98 -27.73 16.48
C LEU A 887 -6.63 -29.00 17.08
N ASP A 888 -5.85 -29.92 17.66
CA ASP A 888 -6.34 -31.08 18.41
C ASP A 888 -6.59 -30.82 19.91
N GLY A 889 -6.26 -29.62 20.39
CA GLY A 889 -6.46 -29.17 21.76
C GLY A 889 -5.25 -29.36 22.69
N ARG A 890 -4.08 -29.77 22.18
CA ARG A 890 -2.86 -30.05 22.96
C ARG A 890 -1.75 -29.08 22.58
N ALA A 891 -0.87 -28.73 23.52
CA ALA A 891 0.29 -27.92 23.17
C ALA A 891 1.33 -28.76 22.40
N ASP A 892 1.78 -28.24 21.25
CA ASP A 892 2.87 -28.79 20.46
C ASP A 892 4.22 -28.17 20.89
N PHE A 893 5.31 -28.84 20.53
CA PHE A 893 6.68 -28.34 20.73
C PHE A 893 7.42 -28.25 19.40
N VAL A 894 8.33 -27.29 19.28
CA VAL A 894 9.13 -27.02 18.08
C VAL A 894 10.62 -27.05 18.44
N ALA A 895 11.43 -27.74 17.62
CA ALA A 895 12.88 -27.71 17.76
C ALA A 895 13.58 -27.45 16.42
N ARG A 896 14.60 -26.59 16.45
CA ARG A 896 15.45 -26.26 15.30
C ARG A 896 16.82 -26.91 15.45
N GLU A 897 17.25 -27.69 14.46
CA GLU A 897 18.61 -28.22 14.39
C GLU A 897 19.62 -27.11 14.06
N ALA A 898 20.91 -27.36 14.33
CA ALA A 898 22.00 -26.46 13.91
C ALA A 898 22.07 -26.29 12.38
N SER A 899 21.61 -27.29 11.62
CA SER A 899 21.42 -27.31 10.17
C SER A 899 20.29 -26.41 9.65
N GLY A 900 19.53 -25.76 10.53
CA GLY A 900 18.35 -25.00 10.15
C GLY A 900 17.14 -25.84 9.76
N ALA A 901 17.19 -27.16 9.95
CA ALA A 901 16.01 -28.01 9.86
C ALA A 901 15.08 -27.75 11.06
N LEU A 902 13.81 -27.42 10.80
CA LEU A 902 12.79 -27.22 11.82
C LEU A 902 11.87 -28.43 11.91
N TRP A 903 11.55 -28.85 13.13
CA TRP A 903 10.72 -30.00 13.44
C TRP A 903 9.61 -29.65 14.44
N THR A 904 8.39 -30.08 14.17
CA THR A 904 7.30 -30.14 15.16
C THR A 904 7.31 -31.49 15.87
N PHE A 905 6.90 -31.47 17.14
CA PHE A 905 6.70 -32.63 18.00
C PHE A 905 5.25 -32.56 18.48
N PRO A 906 4.31 -33.25 17.81
CA PRO A 906 2.91 -33.10 18.13
C PRO A 906 2.61 -33.59 19.55
N GLY A 907 1.96 -32.75 20.35
CA GLY A 907 1.64 -33.03 21.75
C GLY A 907 0.66 -34.20 21.89
N THR A 908 0.77 -34.98 22.97
CA THR A 908 -0.25 -35.99 23.29
C THR A 908 -1.16 -35.60 24.44
N GLY A 909 -0.79 -34.61 25.27
CA GLY A 909 -1.54 -34.29 26.48
C GLY A 909 -1.61 -35.48 27.46
N THR A 910 -0.51 -36.23 27.57
CA THR A 910 -0.39 -37.42 28.46
C THR A 910 1.04 -37.53 29.02
N SER A 911 1.33 -38.62 29.76
CA SER A 911 2.71 -38.94 30.17
C SER A 911 3.70 -39.18 29.02
N THR A 912 3.21 -39.55 27.83
CA THR A 912 4.04 -39.80 26.64
C THR A 912 4.05 -38.53 25.78
N LEU A 913 4.71 -37.47 26.25
CA LEU A 913 4.49 -36.08 25.83
C LEU A 913 4.32 -35.84 24.32
N PHE A 914 5.09 -36.52 23.47
CA PHE A 914 5.13 -36.26 22.02
C PHE A 914 4.89 -37.50 21.16
N SER A 915 4.16 -37.29 20.08
CA SER A 915 4.09 -38.15 18.90
C SER A 915 5.40 -38.09 18.08
N PRO A 916 5.62 -38.96 17.08
CA PRO A 916 6.79 -38.88 16.21
C PRO A 916 6.94 -37.51 15.54
N ARG A 917 8.16 -36.95 15.56
CA ARG A 917 8.44 -35.60 15.04
C ARG A 917 8.18 -35.49 13.53
N VAL A 918 7.57 -34.39 13.10
CA VAL A 918 7.31 -34.06 11.69
C VAL A 918 8.29 -32.97 11.26
N LYS A 919 8.85 -33.07 10.04
CA LYS A 919 9.76 -32.06 9.50
C LYS A 919 8.96 -30.94 8.86
N VAL A 920 9.14 -29.71 9.33
CA VAL A 920 8.52 -28.51 8.76
C VAL A 920 9.28 -28.03 7.53
N GLY A 921 10.63 -28.00 7.59
CA GLY A 921 11.45 -27.49 6.50
C GLY A 921 12.94 -27.40 6.81
N GLY A 922 13.66 -26.64 5.99
CA GLY A 922 15.02 -26.12 6.22
C GLY A 922 15.03 -24.60 6.08
N GLY A 923 16.19 -23.95 6.07
CA GLY A 923 16.30 -22.50 5.88
C GLY A 923 16.08 -21.67 7.15
N TRP A 924 15.89 -22.30 8.32
CA TRP A 924 15.71 -21.60 9.59
C TRP A 924 17.03 -21.20 10.25
N GLU A 925 18.17 -21.51 9.65
CA GLU A 925 19.50 -21.10 10.07
C GLU A 925 19.75 -19.59 9.92
N VAL A 926 18.95 -18.89 9.11
CA VAL A 926 18.96 -17.42 8.96
C VAL A 926 18.52 -16.68 10.24
N TYR A 927 17.84 -17.38 11.15
CA TYR A 927 17.33 -16.81 12.40
C TYR A 927 18.33 -16.96 13.55
N ASP A 928 18.51 -15.91 14.35
CA ASP A 928 19.34 -15.94 15.55
C ASP A 928 18.52 -16.15 16.84
N LEU A 929 17.22 -15.89 16.77
CA LEU A 929 16.22 -16.07 17.82
C LEU A 929 14.92 -16.60 17.20
N VAL A 930 14.27 -17.55 17.88
CA VAL A 930 12.96 -18.11 17.54
C VAL A 930 12.17 -18.32 18.83
N LEU A 931 10.90 -17.90 18.87
CA LEU A 931 10.06 -17.85 20.07
C LEU A 931 8.56 -18.03 19.78
#